data_AF-A0A914Z5E4-F1
#
_entry.id   AF-A0A914Z5E4-F1
#
_cell.length_a   1.000
_cell.length_b   1.000
_cell.length_c   1.000
_cell.angle_alpha   90.00
_cell.angle_beta   90.00
_cell.angle_gamma   90.00
#
_symmetry.space_group_name_H-M   'P 1'
#
loop_
_entity.id
_entity.type
_entity.pdbx_description
1 polymer ?
#
loop_
_entity_poly.entity_id
_entity_poly.type
_entity_poly.pdbx_seq_one_letter_code
_entity_poly.pdbx_strand_id
1 'polypeptide(L)'
;MDAFILFQAIAAQAFSDELAEEQNGTLRQQVIDMLFNRVQLQPLQSYVCFQMVSAVEREIISLRDRVKRNYSYVCGLMVMLVKICESRKGLEVFSLRNGLLIILSELLLFAPQIVQLQTIETMSTLLQHFKPNTFDCSQFIHNILAAIAKAIVLQIKDKITRKISSQKMESHASDVPQYWRIDRSISIETAHLLVKFVEDITTSKFSEHWAVAVKTELANTIMQLAQFVTLNSSSSSNLIEPSVADAVSRTAQSLKTSQFWLSVASLSLINDPKWLEFAPVWRTLKARRSQEPDPLCENHDDGQTLAHFRCEVCLTNLCRECFTILHLNKTKKSHNARLIGSSTFCPKVDVHEGCTRLKLNNLLVLFNTSKLSGMVEISADIGGGTNNAPPTSSFGPLSPFQTAKCRFCLTPLKTESESLIGVCGHEDCLTLASDACGKILPCGHFCGGIKDEETCLPCFICENQDSKQDADDLCVICFTDRLGGAPCIKLTCGHLFHFKCVKQVLEKRWPGPRILFRFMHCPLCNAQISHPALTALLKPLESLLQDVSEKAKLRLEYDGLLNSPAITSETSEFYQNPVTFAMERYVYVLCSKCGKAYFGGEASCQEALESSTNFNPEELLCGGCSDIAGAEICGRHGVEYLEYKCRFCCSVAVYFCFASTHFCAGCHADFQRLMPMPKASLPQCPVGPRCSQLEGEECPLKVKHPPTGEEFSLGCGICRNIRTF
;
A
#
# COMPACT_ATOMS: atom_id res chain seq x y z
N MET A 1 12.91 58.58 -10.56
CA MET A 1 12.19 57.31 -10.71
C MET A 1 11.56 57.02 -9.36
N ASP A 2 10.24 56.87 -9.29
CA ASP A 2 9.54 56.56 -8.04
C ASP A 2 10.12 55.27 -7.47
N ALA A 3 10.60 55.29 -6.22
CA ALA A 3 11.20 54.12 -5.56
C ALA A 3 10.22 52.94 -5.53
N PHE A 4 8.93 53.23 -5.56
CA PHE A 4 7.86 52.24 -5.67
C PHE A 4 7.87 51.52 -7.03
N ILE A 5 8.01 52.26 -8.15
CA ILE A 5 8.05 51.70 -9.51
C ILE A 5 9.34 50.89 -9.72
N LEU A 6 10.47 51.37 -9.20
CA LEU A 6 11.73 50.64 -9.26
C LEU A 6 11.63 49.31 -8.52
N PHE A 7 11.01 49.29 -7.34
CA PHE A 7 10.82 48.05 -6.59
C PHE A 7 9.83 47.10 -7.28
N GLN A 8 8.75 47.60 -7.87
CA GLN A 8 7.83 46.77 -8.66
C GLN A 8 8.55 46.12 -9.84
N ALA A 9 9.44 46.84 -10.52
CA ALA A 9 10.27 46.29 -11.59
C ALA A 9 11.23 45.21 -11.08
N ILE A 10 11.90 45.45 -9.93
CA ILE A 10 12.79 44.46 -9.29
C ILE A 10 12.02 43.21 -8.88
N ALA A 11 10.83 43.35 -8.29
CA ALA A 11 9.98 42.22 -7.91
C ALA A 11 9.49 41.44 -9.15
N ALA A 12 9.02 42.12 -10.20
CA ALA A 12 8.62 41.48 -11.45
C ALA A 12 9.80 40.72 -12.10
N GLN A 13 11.01 41.28 -12.03
CA GLN A 13 12.23 40.64 -12.53
C GLN A 13 12.68 39.47 -11.65
N ALA A 14 12.55 39.57 -10.31
CA ALA A 14 12.92 38.48 -9.40
C ALA A 14 12.05 37.22 -9.60
N PHE A 15 10.82 37.39 -10.08
CA PHE A 15 9.83 36.31 -10.32
C PHE A 15 9.50 36.09 -11.82
N SER A 16 10.37 36.52 -12.74
CA SER A 16 10.22 36.28 -14.19
C SER A 16 10.83 34.93 -14.64
N ASP A 17 10.34 34.42 -15.77
CA ASP A 17 10.72 33.11 -16.34
C ASP A 17 12.17 33.07 -16.85
N GLU A 18 12.79 34.22 -17.15
CA GLU A 18 14.14 34.34 -17.73
C GLU A 18 15.27 34.16 -16.71
N LEU A 19 14.97 34.05 -15.40
CA LEU A 19 15.94 34.09 -14.31
C LEU A 19 15.85 32.89 -13.34
N ALA A 20 15.43 31.73 -13.84
CA ALA A 20 15.23 30.49 -13.07
C ALA A 20 16.53 29.80 -12.58
N GLU A 21 17.71 30.39 -12.79
CA GLU A 21 19.02 29.84 -12.35
C GLU A 21 19.35 30.12 -10.87
N GLU A 22 20.17 29.25 -10.26
CA GLU A 22 20.51 29.22 -8.81
C GLU A 22 21.11 30.53 -8.26
N GLN A 23 21.71 31.37 -9.11
CA GLN A 23 22.42 32.59 -8.70
C GLN A 23 21.53 33.65 -8.02
N ASN A 24 20.21 33.54 -8.09
CA ASN A 24 19.28 34.61 -7.68
C ASN A 24 18.37 34.27 -6.48
N GLY A 25 18.58 33.14 -5.81
CA GLY A 25 17.86 32.79 -4.57
C GLY A 25 18.07 33.81 -3.44
N THR A 26 19.27 34.40 -3.38
CA THR A 26 19.66 35.45 -2.44
C THR A 26 18.89 36.74 -2.67
N LEU A 27 18.72 37.17 -3.93
CA LEU A 27 17.94 38.36 -4.29
C LEU A 27 16.47 38.21 -3.90
N ARG A 28 15.87 37.04 -4.15
CA ARG A 28 14.46 36.76 -3.78
C ARG A 28 14.26 36.77 -2.26
N GLN A 29 15.17 36.13 -1.53
CA GLN A 29 15.14 36.12 -0.06
C GLN A 29 15.32 37.54 0.50
N GLN A 30 16.25 38.34 -0.05
CA GLN A 30 16.45 39.74 0.34
C GLN A 30 15.22 40.63 0.06
N VAL A 31 14.55 40.43 -1.07
CA VAL A 31 13.29 41.13 -1.40
C VAL A 31 12.20 40.79 -0.38
N ILE A 32 12.07 39.52 0.00
CA ILE A 32 11.12 39.06 1.03
C ILE A 32 11.48 39.62 2.40
N ASP A 33 12.73 39.50 2.83
CA ASP A 33 13.19 39.95 4.15
C ASP A 33 13.03 41.46 4.31
N MET A 34 13.23 42.25 3.24
CA MET A 34 12.96 43.69 3.25
C MET A 34 11.47 44.04 3.35
N LEU A 35 10.60 43.23 2.74
CA LEU A 35 9.15 43.47 2.71
C LEU A 35 8.45 43.09 4.01
N PHE A 36 8.84 41.98 4.63
CA PHE A 36 8.15 41.44 5.79
C PHE A 36 8.70 41.93 7.14
N ASN A 37 9.85 42.62 7.16
CA ASN A 37 10.37 43.29 8.36
C ASN A 37 9.86 44.74 8.56
N ARG A 38 9.19 45.36 7.58
CA ARG A 38 8.79 46.79 7.65
C ARG A 38 7.28 46.97 7.42
N VAL A 39 6.58 47.45 8.45
CA VAL A 39 5.11 47.64 8.49
C VAL A 39 4.58 48.63 7.44
N GLN A 40 5.41 49.52 6.90
CA GLN A 40 5.02 50.67 6.07
C GLN A 40 4.90 50.41 4.55
N LEU A 41 5.11 49.19 4.04
CA LEU A 41 5.11 48.86 2.60
C LEU A 41 3.87 48.07 2.12
N GLN A 42 2.68 48.42 2.62
CA GLN A 42 1.45 47.64 2.44
C GLN A 42 1.02 47.37 0.98
N PRO A 43 1.04 48.34 0.02
CA PRO A 43 0.65 48.06 -1.37
C PRO A 43 1.67 47.17 -2.12
N LEU A 44 2.93 47.24 -1.69
CA LEU A 44 4.06 46.53 -2.30
C LEU A 44 4.04 45.04 -1.90
N GLN A 45 3.66 44.75 -0.65
CA GLN A 45 3.47 43.39 -0.15
C GLN A 45 2.39 42.64 -0.95
N SER A 46 1.22 43.25 -1.19
CA SER A 46 0.17 42.63 -2.01
C SER A 46 0.64 42.33 -3.44
N TYR A 47 1.38 43.26 -4.06
CA TYR A 47 1.91 43.08 -5.41
C TYR A 47 2.94 41.95 -5.47
N VAL A 48 3.85 41.85 -4.50
CA VAL A 48 4.85 40.78 -4.46
C VAL A 48 4.21 39.42 -4.21
N CYS A 49 3.26 39.32 -3.28
CA CYS A 49 2.48 38.09 -3.07
C CYS A 49 1.77 37.66 -4.36
N PHE A 50 1.18 38.61 -5.10
CA PHE A 50 0.51 38.33 -6.36
C PHE A 50 1.49 37.83 -7.43
N GLN A 51 2.67 38.46 -7.57
CA GLN A 51 3.69 38.02 -8.51
C GLN A 51 4.22 36.63 -8.17
N MET A 52 4.39 36.33 -6.89
CA MET A 52 4.86 35.03 -6.44
C MET A 52 3.83 33.91 -6.70
N VAL A 53 2.55 34.14 -6.37
CA VAL A 53 1.48 33.19 -6.73
C VAL A 53 1.43 32.98 -8.24
N SER A 54 1.46 34.07 -9.02
CA SER A 54 1.47 33.99 -10.48
C SER A 54 2.69 33.25 -11.03
N ALA A 55 3.86 33.38 -10.40
CA ALA A 55 5.08 32.66 -10.78
C ALA A 55 4.98 31.15 -10.47
N VAL A 56 4.38 30.79 -9.34
CA VAL A 56 4.08 29.38 -9.00
C VAL A 56 3.12 28.79 -10.04
N GLU A 57 2.05 29.50 -10.35
CA GLU A 57 1.07 29.08 -11.37
C GLU A 57 1.74 28.87 -12.73
N ARG A 58 2.52 29.84 -13.20
CA ARG A 58 3.23 29.76 -14.48
C ARG A 58 4.25 28.62 -14.50
N GLU A 59 5.04 28.46 -13.45
CA GLU A 59 6.09 27.44 -13.43
C GLU A 59 5.49 26.02 -13.38
N ILE A 60 4.43 25.78 -12.62
CA ILE A 60 3.77 24.47 -12.59
C ILE A 60 3.13 24.15 -13.95
N ILE A 61 2.47 25.11 -14.59
CA ILE A 61 1.94 24.95 -15.95
C ILE A 61 3.08 24.67 -16.95
N SER A 62 4.20 25.37 -16.82
CA SER A 62 5.39 25.17 -17.65
C SER A 62 6.02 23.78 -17.45
N LEU A 63 6.14 23.31 -16.21
CA LEU A 63 6.62 21.97 -15.86
C LEU A 63 5.71 20.88 -16.46
N ARG A 64 4.38 21.09 -16.34
CA ARG A 64 3.35 20.20 -16.87
C ARG A 64 3.45 20.07 -18.39
N ASP A 65 3.48 21.19 -19.10
CA ASP A 65 3.35 21.23 -20.56
C ASP A 65 4.68 20.96 -21.28
N ARG A 66 5.81 21.43 -20.72
CA ARG A 66 7.14 21.34 -21.37
C ARG A 66 7.99 20.16 -20.90
N VAL A 67 7.52 19.35 -19.94
CA VAL A 67 8.25 18.18 -19.39
C VAL A 67 9.65 18.56 -18.90
N LYS A 68 9.79 19.72 -18.25
CA LYS A 68 11.06 20.14 -17.66
C LYS A 68 11.48 19.12 -16.58
N ARG A 69 12.79 18.89 -16.44
CA ARG A 69 13.36 17.98 -15.42
C ARG A 69 13.84 18.69 -14.16
N ASN A 70 13.92 20.02 -14.19
CA ASN A 70 14.39 20.81 -13.06
C ASN A 70 13.19 21.39 -12.29
N TYR A 71 13.12 21.07 -10.99
CA TYR A 71 12.07 21.51 -10.07
C TYR A 71 12.59 22.48 -9.00
N SER A 72 13.88 22.86 -9.04
CA SER A 72 14.49 23.70 -7.99
C SER A 72 13.78 25.04 -7.86
N TYR A 73 13.34 25.63 -8.98
CA TYR A 73 12.64 26.90 -8.98
C TYR A 73 11.28 26.82 -8.28
N VAL A 74 10.44 25.82 -8.62
CA VAL A 74 9.14 25.64 -7.95
C VAL A 74 9.31 25.26 -6.47
N CYS A 75 10.33 24.48 -6.12
CA CYS A 75 10.67 24.20 -4.72
C CYS A 75 10.99 25.48 -3.94
N GLY A 76 11.82 26.36 -4.50
CA GLY A 76 12.11 27.66 -3.91
C GLY A 76 10.86 28.52 -3.75
N LEU A 77 10.01 28.57 -4.78
CA LEU A 77 8.74 29.29 -4.74
C LEU A 77 7.78 28.75 -3.65
N MET A 78 7.71 27.43 -3.45
CA MET A 78 6.89 26.81 -2.40
C MET A 78 7.40 27.16 -0.98
N VAL A 79 8.72 27.17 -0.75
CA VAL A 79 9.28 27.65 0.53
C VAL A 79 8.89 29.10 0.79
N MET A 80 8.96 29.95 -0.24
CA MET A 80 8.57 31.35 -0.12
C MET A 80 7.06 31.50 0.10
N LEU A 81 6.22 30.69 -0.55
CA LEU A 81 4.77 30.64 -0.30
C LEU A 81 4.46 30.43 1.17
N VAL A 82 5.04 29.40 1.79
CA VAL A 82 4.85 29.08 3.21
C VAL A 82 5.23 30.26 4.12
N LYS A 83 6.39 30.89 3.88
CA LYS A 83 6.82 32.08 4.66
C LYS A 83 5.83 33.25 4.54
N ILE A 84 5.26 33.47 3.36
CA ILE A 84 4.31 34.57 3.14
C ILE A 84 2.95 34.29 3.81
N CYS A 85 2.56 33.03 3.98
CA CYS A 85 1.33 32.65 4.69
C CYS A 85 1.31 33.07 6.16
N GLU A 86 2.48 33.20 6.80
CA GLU A 86 2.60 33.70 8.17
C GLU A 86 2.26 35.20 8.28
N SER A 87 2.19 35.91 7.16
CA SER A 87 1.84 37.34 7.12
C SER A 87 0.34 37.57 6.93
N ARG A 88 -0.22 38.54 7.66
CA ARG A 88 -1.65 38.94 7.56
C ARG A 88 -2.07 39.34 6.14
N LYS A 89 -1.14 39.87 5.32
CA LYS A 89 -1.42 40.35 3.97
C LYS A 89 -1.34 39.25 2.90
N GLY A 90 -0.51 38.22 3.12
CA GLY A 90 -0.54 37.01 2.31
C GLY A 90 -1.94 36.42 2.23
N LEU A 91 -2.62 36.34 3.37
CA LEU A 91 -3.99 35.81 3.50
C LEU A 91 -5.02 36.50 2.59
N GLU A 92 -4.97 37.82 2.50
CA GLU A 92 -5.88 38.57 1.61
C GLU A 92 -5.63 38.25 0.14
N VAL A 93 -4.37 38.09 -0.27
CA VAL A 93 -4.01 37.76 -1.67
C VAL A 93 -4.37 36.32 -2.01
N PHE A 94 -4.17 35.37 -1.10
CA PHE A 94 -4.54 33.96 -1.31
C PHE A 94 -6.05 33.78 -1.46
N SER A 95 -6.85 34.56 -0.73
CA SER A 95 -8.32 34.54 -0.85
C SER A 95 -8.86 34.97 -2.22
N LEU A 96 -8.04 35.68 -3.02
CA LEU A 96 -8.38 36.14 -4.38
C LEU A 96 -7.88 35.17 -5.47
N ARG A 97 -6.95 34.26 -5.15
CA ARG A 97 -6.34 33.29 -6.07
C ARG A 97 -6.77 31.87 -5.73
N ASN A 98 -8.05 31.65 -5.97
CA ASN A 98 -8.77 30.39 -5.75
C ASN A 98 -8.15 29.17 -6.48
N GLY A 99 -7.33 29.37 -7.50
CA GLY A 99 -6.68 28.28 -8.26
C GLY A 99 -5.39 27.72 -7.66
N LEU A 100 -4.79 28.35 -6.63
CA LEU A 100 -3.46 27.95 -6.14
C LEU A 100 -3.42 26.51 -5.61
N LEU A 101 -4.40 26.11 -4.80
CA LEU A 101 -4.48 24.74 -4.27
C LEU A 101 -4.67 23.70 -5.38
N ILE A 102 -5.46 24.03 -6.41
CA ILE A 102 -5.65 23.15 -7.58
C ILE A 102 -4.31 22.95 -8.29
N ILE A 103 -3.59 24.02 -8.59
CA ILE A 103 -2.31 23.94 -9.31
C ILE A 103 -1.24 23.21 -8.48
N LEU A 104 -1.18 23.44 -7.16
CA LEU A 104 -0.29 22.67 -6.28
C LEU A 104 -0.66 21.18 -6.28
N SER A 105 -1.95 20.84 -6.23
CA SER A 105 -2.38 19.44 -6.33
C SER A 105 -2.08 18.80 -7.69
N GLU A 106 -2.06 19.57 -8.79
CA GLU A 106 -1.60 19.05 -10.10
C GLU A 106 -0.11 18.67 -10.08
N LEU A 107 0.73 19.42 -9.36
CA LEU A 107 2.16 19.14 -9.25
C LEU A 107 2.44 17.74 -8.66
N LEU A 108 1.58 17.26 -7.75
CA LEU A 108 1.66 15.90 -7.17
C LEU A 108 1.63 14.81 -8.24
N LEU A 109 0.92 15.05 -9.35
CA LEU A 109 0.68 14.05 -10.38
C LEU A 109 1.93 13.73 -11.18
N PHE A 110 2.87 14.66 -11.35
CA PHE A 110 4.00 14.47 -12.25
C PHE A 110 5.38 14.78 -11.65
N ALA A 111 5.45 15.40 -10.48
CA ALA A 111 6.72 15.73 -9.85
C ALA A 111 7.42 14.51 -9.23
N PRO A 112 8.75 14.54 -9.05
CA PRO A 112 9.46 13.49 -8.33
C PRO A 112 9.12 13.49 -6.83
N GLN A 113 9.37 12.36 -6.15
CA GLN A 113 8.97 12.13 -4.76
C GLN A 113 9.34 13.27 -3.80
N ILE A 114 10.57 13.78 -3.87
CA ILE A 114 11.04 14.88 -3.00
C ILE A 114 10.14 16.13 -3.13
N VAL A 115 9.76 16.47 -4.36
CA VAL A 115 8.90 17.62 -4.64
C VAL A 115 7.47 17.34 -4.19
N GLN A 116 6.96 16.12 -4.40
CA GLN A 116 5.64 15.71 -3.91
C GLN A 116 5.51 15.87 -2.39
N LEU A 117 6.52 15.44 -1.62
CA LEU A 117 6.54 15.58 -0.17
C LEU A 117 6.45 17.06 0.25
N GLN A 118 7.25 17.93 -0.38
CA GLN A 118 7.20 19.37 -0.12
C GLN A 118 5.85 19.98 -0.51
N THR A 119 5.23 19.53 -1.60
CA THR A 119 3.91 19.98 -2.04
C THR A 119 2.82 19.62 -1.01
N ILE A 120 2.85 18.42 -0.43
CA ILE A 120 1.90 17.99 0.61
C ILE A 120 2.03 18.89 1.85
N GLU A 121 3.25 19.17 2.29
CA GLU A 121 3.52 20.08 3.42
C GLU A 121 3.03 21.50 3.12
N THR A 122 3.35 22.02 1.94
CA THR A 122 2.93 23.35 1.48
C THR A 122 1.41 23.47 1.44
N MET A 123 0.73 22.46 0.89
CA MET A 123 -0.74 22.40 0.86
C MET A 123 -1.33 22.35 2.28
N SER A 124 -0.73 21.59 3.19
CA SER A 124 -1.17 21.50 4.58
C SER A 124 -1.13 22.85 5.29
N THR A 125 -0.06 23.62 5.08
CA THR A 125 0.04 24.97 5.67
C THR A 125 -0.90 25.98 5.00
N LEU A 126 -1.16 25.85 3.70
CA LEU A 126 -2.06 26.74 2.96
C LEU A 126 -3.53 26.51 3.28
N LEU A 127 -3.95 25.26 3.46
CA LEU A 127 -5.35 24.84 3.49
C LEU A 127 -6.20 25.60 4.53
N GLN A 128 -5.62 25.88 5.70
CA GLN A 128 -6.24 26.65 6.79
C GLN A 128 -6.71 28.06 6.38
N HIS A 129 -6.22 28.58 5.26
CA HIS A 129 -6.52 29.93 4.78
C HIS A 129 -7.53 29.97 3.63
N PHE A 130 -7.91 28.81 3.10
CA PHE A 130 -8.89 28.69 2.01
C PHE A 130 -10.25 28.23 2.55
N LYS A 131 -11.31 28.60 1.83
CA LYS A 131 -12.66 28.08 2.06
C LYS A 131 -13.03 27.17 0.89
N PRO A 132 -13.62 25.99 1.11
CA PRO A 132 -13.91 25.03 0.04
C PRO A 132 -14.86 25.59 -1.02
N ASN A 133 -15.70 26.57 -0.67
CA ASN A 133 -16.69 27.16 -1.59
C ASN A 133 -16.10 28.25 -2.51
N THR A 134 -14.84 28.66 -2.32
CA THR A 134 -14.26 29.76 -3.12
C THR A 134 -13.60 29.26 -4.40
N PHE A 135 -13.39 27.96 -4.54
CA PHE A 135 -12.72 27.36 -5.70
C PHE A 135 -13.32 26.00 -6.04
N ASP A 136 -12.87 25.40 -7.14
CA ASP A 136 -13.28 24.05 -7.54
C ASP A 136 -12.65 22.99 -6.62
N CYS A 137 -13.32 22.74 -5.50
CA CYS A 137 -12.95 21.71 -4.54
C CYS A 137 -12.93 20.30 -5.19
N SER A 138 -13.80 20.06 -6.17
CA SER A 138 -13.89 18.77 -6.87
C SER A 138 -12.59 18.47 -7.61
N GLN A 139 -12.09 19.43 -8.39
CA GLN A 139 -10.83 19.26 -9.13
C GLN A 139 -9.63 19.08 -8.19
N PHE A 140 -9.58 19.82 -7.08
CA PHE A 140 -8.53 19.67 -6.07
C PHE A 140 -8.51 18.26 -5.45
N ILE A 141 -9.67 17.75 -5.04
CA ILE A 141 -9.79 16.40 -4.48
C ILE A 141 -9.51 15.33 -5.55
N HIS A 142 -9.97 15.51 -6.78
CA HIS A 142 -9.66 14.60 -7.88
C HIS A 142 -8.17 14.49 -8.18
N ASN A 143 -7.42 15.59 -8.10
CA ASN A 143 -5.96 15.54 -8.24
C ASN A 143 -5.30 14.72 -7.13
N ILE A 144 -5.76 14.85 -5.88
CA ILE A 144 -5.26 14.04 -4.76
C ILE A 144 -5.64 12.57 -4.94
N LEU A 145 -6.89 12.28 -5.32
CA LEU A 145 -7.36 10.92 -5.61
C LEU A 145 -6.59 10.27 -6.76
N ALA A 146 -6.27 11.03 -7.81
CA ALA A 146 -5.46 10.57 -8.93
C ALA A 146 -4.04 10.22 -8.48
N ALA A 147 -3.46 11.02 -7.57
CA ALA A 147 -2.17 10.71 -6.98
C ALA A 147 -2.21 9.41 -6.14
N ILE A 148 -3.22 9.25 -5.28
CA ILE A 148 -3.41 8.01 -4.50
C ILE A 148 -3.63 6.81 -5.44
N ALA A 149 -4.45 6.96 -6.48
CA ALA A 149 -4.77 5.92 -7.45
C ALA A 149 -3.54 5.36 -8.18
N LYS A 150 -2.49 6.16 -8.39
CA LYS A 150 -1.21 5.69 -8.98
C LYS A 150 -0.46 4.69 -8.11
N ALA A 151 -0.67 4.71 -6.80
CA ALA A 151 -0.05 3.76 -5.87
C ALA A 151 -0.90 2.48 -5.69
N ILE A 152 -2.14 2.45 -6.20
CA ILE A 152 -3.07 1.34 -6.00
C ILE A 152 -2.72 0.15 -6.88
N VAL A 153 -2.79 -1.06 -6.29
CA VAL A 153 -2.65 -2.33 -6.99
C VAL A 153 -3.93 -3.17 -6.83
N LEU A 154 -4.53 -3.59 -7.94
CA LEU A 154 -5.76 -4.40 -7.92
C LEU A 154 -5.55 -5.75 -8.58
N GLN A 155 -6.02 -6.80 -7.90
CA GLN A 155 -6.16 -8.14 -8.47
C GLN A 155 -7.54 -8.26 -9.13
N ILE A 156 -7.58 -8.22 -10.46
CA ILE A 156 -8.82 -8.40 -11.21
C ILE A 156 -9.04 -9.89 -11.43
N LYS A 157 -10.10 -10.44 -10.82
CA LYS A 157 -10.50 -11.83 -10.94
C LYS A 157 -11.65 -11.96 -11.92
N ASP A 158 -11.43 -12.72 -12.98
CA ASP A 158 -12.49 -13.15 -13.88
C ASP A 158 -13.04 -14.50 -13.39
N LYS A 159 -14.32 -14.54 -12.98
CA LYS A 159 -14.96 -15.79 -12.52
C LYS A 159 -15.04 -16.87 -13.59
N ILE A 160 -15.14 -16.49 -14.86
CA ILE A 160 -15.35 -17.42 -15.97
C ILE A 160 -14.03 -18.12 -16.28
N THR A 161 -12.96 -17.36 -16.45
CA THR A 161 -11.63 -17.92 -16.76
C THR A 161 -10.84 -18.33 -15.52
N ARG A 162 -11.28 -17.91 -14.32
CA ARG A 162 -10.58 -18.04 -13.02
C ARG A 162 -9.16 -17.49 -13.03
N LYS A 163 -8.83 -16.64 -14.01
CA LYS A 163 -7.54 -15.96 -14.09
C LYS A 163 -7.58 -14.73 -13.19
N ILE A 164 -6.47 -14.52 -12.51
CA ILE A 164 -6.22 -13.32 -11.71
C ILE A 164 -5.12 -12.55 -12.42
N SER A 165 -5.35 -11.26 -12.65
CA SER A 165 -4.35 -10.37 -13.20
C SER A 165 -4.12 -9.20 -12.25
N SER A 166 -2.84 -8.93 -11.95
CA SER A 166 -2.43 -7.77 -11.17
C SER A 166 -2.38 -6.56 -12.08
N GLN A 167 -3.17 -5.53 -11.76
CA GLN A 167 -3.29 -4.32 -12.56
C GLN A 167 -2.97 -3.08 -11.73
N LYS A 168 -2.35 -2.10 -12.40
CA LYS A 168 -2.19 -0.73 -11.90
C LYS A 168 -2.91 0.22 -12.86
N MET A 169 -3.15 1.45 -12.42
CA MET A 169 -3.74 2.47 -13.30
C MET A 169 -2.91 2.66 -14.58
N GLU A 170 -1.57 2.60 -14.48
CA GLU A 170 -0.63 2.68 -15.61
C GLU A 170 -0.86 1.63 -16.70
N SER A 171 -1.15 0.39 -16.31
CA SER A 171 -1.31 -0.71 -17.27
C SER A 171 -2.73 -0.82 -17.82
N HIS A 172 -3.72 -0.30 -17.09
CA HIS A 172 -5.12 -0.65 -17.31
C HIS A 172 -6.03 0.52 -17.73
N ALA A 173 -5.73 1.76 -17.32
CA ALA A 173 -6.58 2.90 -17.61
C ALA A 173 -6.31 3.50 -19.00
N SER A 174 -7.37 3.95 -19.71
CA SER A 174 -7.29 4.34 -21.14
C SER A 174 -7.68 5.80 -21.43
N ASP A 175 -8.46 6.43 -20.57
CA ASP A 175 -9.04 7.77 -20.68
C ASP A 175 -8.34 8.80 -19.77
N VAL A 176 -7.14 8.47 -19.28
CA VAL A 176 -6.44 9.30 -18.32
C VAL A 176 -5.80 10.51 -19.00
N PRO A 177 -5.95 11.73 -18.44
CA PRO A 177 -5.35 12.93 -19.02
C PRO A 177 -3.83 12.85 -19.15
N GLN A 178 -3.27 13.33 -20.27
CA GLN A 178 -1.83 13.25 -20.55
C GLN A 178 -0.97 13.95 -19.48
N TYR A 179 -1.48 15.02 -18.87
CA TYR A 179 -0.78 15.76 -17.82
C TYR A 179 -0.63 14.98 -16.51
N TRP A 180 -1.39 13.90 -16.30
CA TRP A 180 -1.22 13.03 -15.14
C TRP A 180 0.10 12.30 -15.17
N ARG A 181 0.81 12.20 -16.31
CA ARG A 181 2.12 11.51 -16.44
C ARG A 181 2.10 10.15 -15.74
N ILE A 182 1.27 9.23 -16.23
CA ILE A 182 1.04 7.95 -15.58
C ILE A 182 2.33 7.10 -15.51
N ASP A 183 3.27 7.37 -16.42
CA ASP A 183 4.65 6.87 -16.42
C ASP A 183 5.44 7.22 -15.14
N ARG A 184 4.99 8.23 -14.39
CA ARG A 184 5.55 8.61 -13.10
C ARG A 184 4.75 7.95 -11.98
N SER A 185 5.32 6.88 -11.42
CA SER A 185 4.79 6.19 -10.25
C SER A 185 4.85 7.06 -8.99
N ILE A 186 3.89 6.88 -8.09
CA ILE A 186 3.89 7.46 -6.75
C ILE A 186 4.27 6.38 -5.76
N SER A 187 5.17 6.71 -4.83
CA SER A 187 5.60 5.79 -3.77
C SER A 187 4.45 5.49 -2.81
N ILE A 188 4.47 4.31 -2.18
CA ILE A 188 3.44 3.94 -1.20
C ILE A 188 3.48 4.87 0.01
N GLU A 189 4.67 5.32 0.40
CA GLU A 189 4.88 6.27 1.50
C GLU A 189 4.23 7.61 1.21
N THR A 190 4.43 8.16 0.01
CA THR A 190 3.78 9.41 -0.43
C THR A 190 2.27 9.26 -0.46
N ALA A 191 1.75 8.13 -0.96
CA ALA A 191 0.32 7.88 -1.00
C ALA A 191 -0.30 7.79 0.41
N HIS A 192 0.39 7.17 1.37
CA HIS A 192 -0.03 7.16 2.76
C HIS A 192 -0.03 8.55 3.41
N LEU A 193 0.92 9.41 3.06
CA LEU A 193 0.92 10.81 3.50
C LEU A 193 -0.27 11.59 2.91
N LEU A 194 -0.64 11.33 1.66
CA LEU A 194 -1.84 11.90 1.06
C LEU A 194 -3.13 11.39 1.72
N VAL A 195 -3.21 10.09 2.03
CA VAL A 195 -4.32 9.50 2.78
C VAL A 195 -4.45 10.19 4.14
N LYS A 196 -3.35 10.28 4.90
CA LYS A 196 -3.32 10.98 6.19
C LYS A 196 -3.69 12.46 6.08
N PHE A 197 -3.23 13.13 5.02
CA PHE A 197 -3.59 14.53 4.74
C PHE A 197 -5.09 14.69 4.55
N VAL A 198 -5.74 13.80 3.78
CA VAL A 198 -7.20 13.84 3.60
C VAL A 198 -7.94 13.44 4.88
N GLU A 199 -7.44 12.45 5.63
CA GLU A 199 -8.00 12.08 6.94
C GLU A 199 -8.03 13.28 7.89
N ASP A 200 -6.92 14.02 8.01
CA ASP A 200 -6.82 15.26 8.78
C ASP A 200 -7.88 16.30 8.37
N ILE A 201 -8.22 16.38 7.07
CA ILE A 201 -9.29 17.26 6.58
C ILE A 201 -10.67 16.76 7.03
N THR A 202 -10.91 15.46 6.92
CA THR A 202 -12.22 14.85 7.23
C THR A 202 -12.53 14.77 8.73
N THR A 203 -11.49 14.79 9.60
CA THR A 203 -11.62 14.84 11.07
C THR A 203 -11.79 16.25 11.63
N SER A 204 -12.08 17.23 10.75
CA SER A 204 -12.32 18.64 11.12
C SER A 204 -11.12 19.36 11.75
N LYS A 205 -9.89 18.91 11.48
CA LYS A 205 -8.66 19.58 11.97
C LYS A 205 -8.53 21.01 11.44
N PHE A 206 -9.02 21.26 10.23
CA PHE A 206 -8.98 22.58 9.58
C PHE A 206 -10.29 23.36 9.77
N SER A 207 -11.42 22.82 9.29
CA SER A 207 -12.75 23.33 9.57
C SER A 207 -13.83 22.29 9.27
N GLU A 208 -15.01 22.43 9.87
CA GLU A 208 -16.16 21.56 9.59
C GLU A 208 -16.63 21.71 8.14
N HIS A 209 -16.57 22.91 7.56
CA HIS A 209 -16.90 23.15 6.15
C HIS A 209 -16.01 22.34 5.21
N TRP A 210 -14.70 22.25 5.51
CA TRP A 210 -13.77 21.42 4.76
C TRP A 210 -14.10 19.94 4.90
N ALA A 211 -14.37 19.47 6.12
CA ALA A 211 -14.75 18.08 6.36
C ALA A 211 -16.00 17.68 5.55
N VAL A 212 -17.05 18.51 5.54
CA VAL A 212 -18.27 18.26 4.76
C VAL A 212 -18.01 18.30 3.25
N ALA A 213 -17.25 19.29 2.77
CA ALA A 213 -16.94 19.42 1.34
C ALA A 213 -16.18 18.19 0.81
N VAL A 214 -15.13 17.76 1.52
CA VAL A 214 -14.34 16.59 1.12
C VAL A 214 -15.16 15.30 1.21
N LYS A 215 -15.92 15.07 2.30
CA LYS A 215 -16.82 13.90 2.41
C LYS A 215 -17.85 13.85 1.28
N THR A 216 -18.36 15.01 0.86
CA THR A 216 -19.30 15.13 -0.26
C THR A 216 -18.64 14.74 -1.59
N GLU A 217 -17.43 15.22 -1.86
CA GLU A 217 -16.70 14.88 -3.09
C GLU A 217 -16.28 13.40 -3.14
N LEU A 218 -15.84 12.83 -2.02
CA LEU A 218 -15.54 11.39 -1.92
C LEU A 218 -16.79 10.54 -2.24
N ALA A 219 -17.93 10.89 -1.66
CA ALA A 219 -19.21 10.22 -1.92
C ALA A 219 -19.67 10.39 -3.37
N ASN A 220 -19.56 11.60 -3.93
CA ASN A 220 -19.88 11.89 -5.33
C ASN A 220 -19.03 11.04 -6.29
N THR A 221 -17.74 10.86 -6.00
CA THR A 221 -16.83 10.05 -6.83
C THR A 221 -17.28 8.59 -6.90
N ILE A 222 -17.75 8.00 -5.79
CA ILE A 222 -18.31 6.64 -5.77
C ILE A 222 -19.65 6.59 -6.49
N MET A 223 -20.50 7.60 -6.29
CA MET A 223 -21.78 7.68 -6.97
C MET A 223 -21.62 7.78 -8.48
N GLN A 224 -20.66 8.54 -8.99
CA GLN A 224 -20.37 8.64 -10.42
C GLN A 224 -20.00 7.27 -11.02
N LEU A 225 -19.21 6.44 -10.33
CA LEU A 225 -18.96 5.06 -10.75
C LEU A 225 -20.24 4.21 -10.72
N ALA A 226 -21.04 4.31 -9.65
CA ALA A 226 -22.30 3.58 -9.55
C ALA A 226 -23.27 3.96 -10.69
N GLN A 227 -23.35 5.24 -11.03
CA GLN A 227 -24.15 5.73 -12.16
C GLN A 227 -23.58 5.26 -13.50
N PHE A 228 -22.25 5.27 -13.68
CA PHE A 228 -21.61 4.78 -14.90
C PHE A 228 -21.88 3.30 -15.14
N VAL A 229 -21.79 2.49 -14.08
CA VAL A 229 -22.03 1.03 -14.13
C VAL A 229 -23.52 0.71 -14.31
N THR A 230 -24.44 1.57 -13.83
CA THR A 230 -25.86 1.21 -13.69
C THR A 230 -26.86 2.03 -14.51
N LEU A 231 -26.59 3.29 -14.85
CA LEU A 231 -27.56 4.25 -15.41
C LEU A 231 -27.33 4.65 -16.88
N ASN A 232 -26.16 4.41 -17.48
CA ASN A 232 -25.92 4.76 -18.89
C ASN A 232 -26.65 3.87 -19.92
N SER A 233 -27.67 3.11 -19.50
CA SER A 233 -28.62 2.47 -20.41
C SER A 233 -29.46 3.50 -21.19
N SER A 234 -29.75 4.67 -20.63
CA SER A 234 -30.79 5.57 -21.17
C SER A 234 -30.32 6.70 -22.10
N SER A 235 -29.05 6.77 -22.50
CA SER A 235 -28.52 7.92 -23.28
C SER A 235 -28.16 7.64 -24.75
N SER A 236 -28.29 6.40 -25.23
CA SER A 236 -28.15 6.09 -26.65
C SER A 236 -29.51 5.84 -27.28
N SER A 237 -30.02 6.84 -27.97
CA SER A 237 -31.24 6.84 -28.81
C SER A 237 -31.11 5.96 -30.07
N ASN A 238 -30.43 4.83 -29.99
CA ASN A 238 -30.43 3.81 -31.03
C ASN A 238 -30.70 2.43 -30.41
N LEU A 239 -31.78 1.84 -30.93
CA LEU A 239 -32.40 0.58 -30.54
C LEU A 239 -31.39 -0.56 -30.50
N ILE A 240 -31.15 -1.11 -29.30
CA ILE A 240 -30.72 -2.48 -28.91
C ILE A 240 -30.02 -2.33 -27.54
N GLU A 241 -30.74 -2.55 -26.44
CA GLU A 241 -30.17 -2.64 -25.09
C GLU A 241 -29.83 -4.10 -24.74
N PRO A 242 -28.80 -4.35 -23.91
CA PRO A 242 -27.90 -5.43 -24.28
C PRO A 242 -27.92 -6.59 -23.28
N SER A 243 -27.50 -7.76 -23.72
CA SER A 243 -27.58 -9.05 -23.03
C SER A 243 -26.78 -9.09 -21.72
N VAL A 244 -26.95 -10.14 -20.90
CA VAL A 244 -26.13 -10.38 -19.68
C VAL A 244 -24.62 -10.31 -19.99
N ALA A 245 -24.20 -10.77 -21.17
CA ALA A 245 -22.82 -10.68 -21.63
C ALA A 245 -22.36 -9.22 -21.85
N ASP A 246 -23.26 -8.35 -22.31
CA ASP A 246 -22.96 -6.95 -22.55
C ASP A 246 -22.93 -6.12 -21.25
N ALA A 247 -23.70 -6.52 -20.24
CA ALA A 247 -23.59 -5.95 -18.90
C ALA A 247 -22.21 -6.24 -18.27
N VAL A 248 -21.73 -7.49 -18.37
CA VAL A 248 -20.39 -7.90 -17.92
C VAL A 248 -19.29 -7.17 -18.72
N SER A 249 -19.46 -7.06 -20.05
CA SER A 249 -18.53 -6.34 -20.92
C SER A 249 -18.42 -4.85 -20.56
N ARG A 250 -19.54 -4.18 -20.27
CA ARG A 250 -19.55 -2.78 -19.82
C ARG A 250 -18.89 -2.60 -18.45
N THR A 251 -19.13 -3.50 -17.51
CA THR A 251 -18.43 -3.49 -16.22
C THR A 251 -16.93 -3.69 -16.41
N ALA A 252 -16.51 -4.58 -17.31
CA ALA A 252 -15.10 -4.74 -17.66
C ALA A 252 -14.51 -3.47 -18.31
N GLN A 253 -15.28 -2.77 -19.15
CA GLN A 253 -14.86 -1.49 -19.72
C GLN A 253 -14.77 -0.37 -18.66
N SER A 254 -15.63 -0.37 -17.63
CA SER A 254 -15.54 0.61 -16.53
C SER A 254 -14.21 0.54 -15.78
N LEU A 255 -13.56 -0.63 -15.72
CA LEU A 255 -12.26 -0.79 -15.07
C LEU A 255 -11.13 -0.06 -15.81
N LYS A 256 -11.35 0.30 -17.07
CA LYS A 256 -10.39 1.06 -17.89
C LYS A 256 -10.59 2.57 -17.79
N THR A 257 -11.55 3.04 -17.01
CA THR A 257 -11.81 4.48 -16.84
C THR A 257 -11.03 5.05 -15.66
N SER A 258 -10.59 6.29 -15.79
CA SER A 258 -9.97 7.11 -14.75
C SER A 258 -10.92 7.22 -13.55
N GLN A 259 -12.22 7.38 -13.82
CA GLN A 259 -13.26 7.44 -12.81
C GLN A 259 -13.26 6.21 -11.89
N PHE A 260 -13.08 5.00 -12.43
CA PHE A 260 -13.02 3.80 -11.60
C PHE A 260 -11.86 3.87 -10.60
N TRP A 261 -10.66 4.24 -11.05
CA TRP A 261 -9.48 4.36 -10.20
C TRP A 261 -9.63 5.47 -9.15
N LEU A 262 -10.24 6.60 -9.52
CA LEU A 262 -10.60 7.67 -8.57
C LEU A 262 -11.60 7.17 -7.52
N SER A 263 -12.61 6.38 -7.90
CA SER A 263 -13.56 5.79 -6.96
C SER A 263 -12.90 4.79 -6.01
N VAL A 264 -11.95 3.99 -6.48
CA VAL A 264 -11.18 3.08 -5.60
C VAL A 264 -10.27 3.86 -4.66
N ALA A 265 -9.62 4.93 -5.13
CA ALA A 265 -8.90 5.84 -4.25
C ALA A 265 -9.83 6.50 -3.22
N SER A 266 -11.05 6.88 -3.62
CA SER A 266 -12.06 7.41 -2.69
C SER A 266 -12.47 6.37 -1.64
N LEU A 267 -12.65 5.10 -2.02
CA LEU A 267 -12.91 4.00 -1.07
C LEU A 267 -11.81 3.83 -0.02
N SER A 268 -10.56 4.17 -0.36
CA SER A 268 -9.44 4.11 0.60
C SER A 268 -9.56 5.14 1.74
N LEU A 269 -10.37 6.18 1.54
CA LEU A 269 -10.53 7.33 2.44
C LEU A 269 -11.86 7.30 3.22
N ILE A 270 -12.83 6.47 2.81
CA ILE A 270 -14.11 6.35 3.50
C ILE A 270 -13.96 5.41 4.70
N ASN A 271 -14.17 5.96 5.89
CA ASN A 271 -14.16 5.21 7.15
C ASN A 271 -15.56 4.91 7.73
N ASP A 272 -16.58 5.66 7.31
CA ASP A 272 -17.97 5.48 7.74
C ASP A 272 -18.88 5.37 6.50
N PRO A 273 -19.62 4.26 6.32
CA PRO A 273 -20.60 4.10 5.24
C PRO A 273 -21.61 5.25 5.13
N LYS A 274 -21.92 5.94 6.23
CA LYS A 274 -22.82 7.10 6.24
C LYS A 274 -22.30 8.27 5.41
N TRP A 275 -21.03 8.27 5.02
CA TRP A 275 -20.52 9.32 4.15
C TRP A 275 -21.18 9.34 2.78
N LEU A 276 -21.70 8.20 2.32
CA LEU A 276 -22.51 8.14 1.09
C LEU A 276 -23.75 9.03 1.17
N GLU A 277 -24.28 9.30 2.37
CA GLU A 277 -25.43 10.18 2.56
C GLU A 277 -25.11 11.64 2.20
N PHE A 278 -23.85 12.07 2.17
CA PHE A 278 -23.50 13.42 1.72
C PHE A 278 -23.77 13.61 0.22
N ALA A 279 -23.73 12.57 -0.60
CA ALA A 279 -24.03 12.68 -2.02
C ALA A 279 -25.53 12.89 -2.28
N PRO A 280 -25.95 13.95 -3.00
CA PRO A 280 -27.36 14.23 -3.27
C PRO A 280 -28.02 13.11 -4.09
N VAL A 281 -27.29 12.55 -5.06
CA VAL A 281 -27.76 11.41 -5.87
C VAL A 281 -28.10 10.21 -5.00
N TRP A 282 -27.27 9.90 -4.01
CA TRP A 282 -27.50 8.77 -3.11
C TRP A 282 -28.78 8.99 -2.29
N ARG A 283 -28.99 10.21 -1.76
CA ARG A 283 -30.23 10.56 -1.04
C ARG A 283 -31.47 10.42 -1.92
N THR A 284 -31.40 10.83 -3.19
CA THR A 284 -32.50 10.67 -4.15
C THR A 284 -32.82 9.20 -4.40
N LEU A 285 -31.80 8.35 -4.56
CA LEU A 285 -32.00 6.91 -4.74
C LEU A 285 -32.55 6.24 -3.47
N LYS A 286 -32.06 6.63 -2.28
CA LYS A 286 -32.60 6.16 -1.00
C LYS A 286 -34.05 6.56 -0.81
N ALA A 287 -34.43 7.79 -1.16
CA ALA A 287 -35.80 8.29 -1.04
C ALA A 287 -36.77 7.52 -1.97
N ARG A 288 -36.33 7.17 -3.19
CA ARG A 288 -37.12 6.30 -4.10
C ARG A 288 -37.38 4.92 -3.49
N ARG A 289 -36.41 4.34 -2.79
CA ARG A 289 -36.55 3.06 -2.07
C ARG A 289 -37.63 3.09 -0.99
N SER A 290 -37.84 4.23 -0.35
CA SER A 290 -38.83 4.37 0.73
C SER A 290 -40.26 4.58 0.22
N GLN A 291 -40.46 4.89 -1.07
CA GLN A 291 -41.75 5.35 -1.62
C GLN A 291 -42.49 4.32 -2.47
N GLU A 292 -41.82 3.38 -3.14
CA GLU A 292 -42.47 2.34 -3.95
C GLU A 292 -42.10 0.93 -3.46
N PRO A 293 -43.07 0.03 -3.19
CA PRO A 293 -42.78 -1.36 -2.87
C PRO A 293 -42.11 -2.03 -4.08
N ASP A 294 -41.09 -2.86 -3.82
CA ASP A 294 -40.42 -3.61 -4.89
C ASP A 294 -41.43 -4.49 -5.64
N PRO A 295 -41.41 -4.50 -6.98
CA PRO A 295 -42.36 -5.29 -7.77
C PRO A 295 -42.19 -6.78 -7.46
N LEU A 296 -43.31 -7.49 -7.31
CA LEU A 296 -43.33 -8.95 -7.11
C LEU A 296 -43.22 -9.68 -8.46
N CYS A 297 -42.71 -10.91 -8.40
CA CYS A 297 -42.65 -11.82 -9.53
C CYS A 297 -44.07 -12.31 -9.86
N GLU A 298 -44.56 -11.96 -11.04
CA GLU A 298 -45.90 -12.30 -11.52
C GLU A 298 -46.06 -13.78 -11.91
N ASN A 299 -44.96 -14.54 -11.94
CA ASN A 299 -45.01 -15.99 -12.13
C ASN A 299 -45.11 -16.75 -10.79
N HIS A 300 -45.00 -16.06 -9.66
CA HIS A 300 -45.15 -16.63 -8.34
C HIS A 300 -46.40 -16.05 -7.66
N ASP A 301 -47.32 -16.92 -7.27
CA ASP A 301 -48.52 -16.54 -6.50
C ASP A 301 -48.27 -16.54 -4.97
N ASP A 302 -47.01 -16.50 -4.55
CA ASP A 302 -46.62 -16.57 -3.13
C ASP A 302 -46.70 -15.21 -2.40
N GLY A 303 -46.88 -14.12 -3.15
CA GLY A 303 -46.94 -12.76 -2.61
C GLY A 303 -45.64 -12.26 -1.97
N GLN A 304 -44.52 -12.98 -2.13
CA GLN A 304 -43.25 -12.70 -1.45
C GLN A 304 -42.05 -12.64 -2.41
N THR A 305 -42.10 -13.37 -3.53
CA THR A 305 -40.98 -13.44 -4.47
C THR A 305 -40.84 -12.11 -5.23
N LEU A 306 -39.70 -11.44 -5.08
CA LEU A 306 -39.41 -10.17 -5.77
C LEU A 306 -39.05 -10.36 -7.25
N ALA A 307 -39.61 -9.52 -8.12
CA ALA A 307 -39.21 -9.41 -9.50
C ALA A 307 -37.91 -8.60 -9.63
N HIS A 308 -37.04 -9.07 -10.51
CA HIS A 308 -35.76 -8.44 -10.83
C HIS A 308 -35.70 -7.97 -12.28
N PHE A 309 -36.55 -8.55 -13.14
CA PHE A 309 -36.60 -8.26 -14.57
C PHE A 309 -38.04 -7.95 -14.97
N ARG A 310 -38.26 -6.90 -15.74
CA ARG A 310 -39.50 -6.63 -16.44
C ARG A 310 -39.29 -6.89 -17.92
N CYS A 311 -39.93 -7.94 -18.45
CA CYS A 311 -39.95 -8.15 -19.88
C CYS A 311 -40.86 -7.11 -20.53
N GLU A 312 -40.36 -6.31 -21.46
CA GLU A 312 -41.16 -5.28 -22.16
C GLU A 312 -42.04 -5.89 -23.26
N VAL A 313 -41.65 -7.05 -23.78
CA VAL A 313 -42.41 -7.78 -24.79
C VAL A 313 -43.56 -8.57 -24.15
N CYS A 314 -43.27 -9.28 -23.05
CA CYS A 314 -44.29 -10.02 -22.31
C CYS A 314 -45.01 -9.17 -21.27
N LEU A 315 -44.58 -7.92 -21.05
CA LEU A 315 -45.09 -6.99 -20.05
C LEU A 315 -45.17 -7.59 -18.62
N THR A 316 -44.27 -8.52 -18.31
CA THR A 316 -44.29 -9.30 -17.06
C THR A 316 -43.08 -9.04 -16.20
N ASN A 317 -43.31 -8.94 -14.89
CA ASN A 317 -42.27 -8.81 -13.88
C ASN A 317 -41.87 -10.20 -13.37
N LEU A 318 -40.60 -10.58 -13.51
CA LEU A 318 -40.09 -11.91 -13.22
C LEU A 318 -38.90 -11.86 -12.27
N CYS A 319 -38.83 -12.82 -11.35
CA CYS A 319 -37.62 -13.09 -10.58
C CYS A 319 -36.53 -13.68 -11.50
N ARG A 320 -35.29 -13.77 -11.00
CA ARG A 320 -34.17 -14.26 -11.82
C ARG A 320 -34.38 -15.68 -12.34
N GLU A 321 -34.98 -16.55 -11.54
CA GLU A 321 -35.22 -17.95 -11.89
C GLU A 321 -36.30 -18.06 -12.98
N CYS A 322 -37.45 -17.40 -12.78
CA CYS A 322 -38.51 -17.35 -13.79
C CYS A 322 -38.02 -16.69 -15.08
N PHE A 323 -37.18 -15.66 -15.00
CA PHE A 323 -36.58 -15.07 -16.19
C PHE A 323 -35.67 -16.05 -16.92
N THR A 324 -34.80 -16.75 -16.19
CA THR A 324 -33.89 -17.76 -16.75
C THR A 324 -34.68 -18.87 -17.45
N ILE A 325 -35.74 -19.38 -16.83
CA ILE A 325 -36.53 -20.49 -17.35
C ILE A 325 -37.44 -20.04 -18.52
N LEU A 326 -38.12 -18.90 -18.37
CA LEU A 326 -39.15 -18.45 -19.33
C LEU A 326 -38.58 -17.61 -20.48
N HIS A 327 -37.44 -16.94 -20.28
CA HIS A 327 -36.90 -15.94 -21.22
C HIS A 327 -35.50 -16.27 -21.77
N LEU A 328 -34.85 -17.38 -21.40
CA LEU A 328 -33.65 -17.89 -22.11
C LEU A 328 -33.94 -19.00 -23.14
N ASN A 329 -35.20 -19.41 -23.31
CA ASN A 329 -35.60 -20.36 -24.36
C ASN A 329 -35.44 -19.73 -25.77
N LYS A 330 -35.10 -20.55 -26.79
CA LYS A 330 -34.82 -20.10 -28.18
C LYS A 330 -35.90 -19.18 -28.77
N THR A 331 -37.16 -19.34 -28.37
CA THR A 331 -38.30 -18.56 -28.86
C THR A 331 -38.48 -17.19 -28.17
N LYS A 332 -37.98 -17.03 -26.94
CA LYS A 332 -38.17 -15.82 -26.12
C LYS A 332 -36.85 -15.12 -25.74
N LYS A 333 -35.71 -15.66 -26.17
CA LYS A 333 -34.36 -15.14 -25.90
C LYS A 333 -34.11 -13.73 -26.48
N SER A 334 -34.88 -13.32 -27.49
CA SER A 334 -34.82 -11.99 -28.07
C SER A 334 -35.76 -10.97 -27.40
N HIS A 335 -36.50 -11.38 -26.36
CA HIS A 335 -37.38 -10.46 -25.64
C HIS A 335 -36.55 -9.44 -24.86
N ASN A 336 -36.87 -8.16 -25.01
CA ASN A 336 -36.24 -7.10 -24.24
C ASN A 336 -36.71 -7.16 -22.79
N ALA A 337 -35.78 -7.14 -21.83
CA ALA A 337 -36.09 -7.15 -20.41
C ALA A 337 -35.25 -6.14 -19.64
N ARG A 338 -35.92 -5.30 -18.87
CA ARG A 338 -35.33 -4.23 -18.06
C ARG A 338 -35.15 -4.70 -16.62
N LEU A 339 -34.03 -4.36 -15.98
CA LEU A 339 -33.91 -4.56 -14.54
C LEU A 339 -34.85 -3.62 -13.76
N ILE A 340 -35.58 -4.20 -12.81
CA ILE A 340 -36.52 -3.51 -11.92
C ILE A 340 -36.19 -3.83 -10.46
N GLY A 341 -36.63 -2.99 -9.54
CA GLY A 341 -36.35 -3.09 -8.10
C GLY A 341 -35.54 -1.91 -7.56
N SER A 342 -35.95 -1.39 -6.41
CA SER A 342 -35.38 -0.23 -5.72
C SER A 342 -34.01 -0.51 -5.08
N SER A 343 -33.68 -1.77 -4.82
CA SER A 343 -32.43 -2.21 -4.17
C SER A 343 -31.23 -2.31 -5.13
N THR A 344 -31.46 -2.27 -6.45
CA THR A 344 -30.48 -2.66 -7.47
C THR A 344 -29.52 -1.54 -7.89
N PHE A 345 -29.78 -0.29 -7.49
CA PHE A 345 -29.10 0.90 -8.01
C PHE A 345 -28.25 1.67 -6.98
N CYS A 346 -28.35 1.36 -5.69
CA CYS A 346 -27.55 2.02 -4.66
C CYS A 346 -26.26 1.26 -4.38
N PRO A 347 -25.08 1.92 -4.39
CA PRO A 347 -23.87 1.29 -3.89
C PRO A 347 -24.03 0.94 -2.41
N LYS A 348 -23.63 -0.29 -2.05
CA LYS A 348 -23.46 -0.69 -0.66
C LYS A 348 -21.97 -0.64 -0.34
N VAL A 349 -21.62 0.12 0.70
CA VAL A 349 -20.25 0.21 1.20
C VAL A 349 -20.25 -0.31 2.63
N ASP A 350 -19.43 -1.34 2.86
CA ASP A 350 -19.21 -1.91 4.19
C ASP A 350 -17.75 -1.69 4.56
N VAL A 351 -17.50 -1.15 5.75
CA VAL A 351 -16.15 -0.87 6.25
C VAL A 351 -15.90 -1.78 7.44
N HIS A 352 -14.90 -2.65 7.30
CA HIS A 352 -14.35 -3.49 8.36
C HIS A 352 -12.90 -3.09 8.64
N GLU A 353 -12.31 -3.56 9.74
CA GLU A 353 -10.95 -3.20 10.15
C GLU A 353 -9.94 -3.42 9.00
N GLY A 354 -9.51 -2.33 8.37
CA GLY A 354 -8.55 -2.34 7.27
C GLY A 354 -9.08 -2.83 5.91
N CYS A 355 -10.39 -3.07 5.75
CA CYS A 355 -11.00 -3.50 4.49
C CYS A 355 -12.30 -2.73 4.19
N THR A 356 -12.33 -2.02 3.06
CA THR A 356 -13.52 -1.36 2.53
C THR A 356 -14.08 -2.19 1.37
N ARG A 357 -15.38 -2.47 1.42
CA ARG A 357 -16.08 -3.30 0.43
C ARG A 357 -17.12 -2.47 -0.28
N LEU A 358 -17.04 -2.41 -1.61
CA LEU A 358 -18.05 -1.76 -2.45
C LEU A 358 -18.75 -2.83 -3.28
N LYS A 359 -20.06 -2.98 -3.06
CA LYS A 359 -20.93 -3.87 -3.83
C LYS A 359 -21.84 -3.05 -4.74
N LEU A 360 -21.67 -3.24 -6.05
CA LEU A 360 -22.58 -2.81 -7.12
C LEU A 360 -23.21 -4.05 -7.78
N ASN A 361 -24.18 -3.86 -8.67
CA ASN A 361 -24.97 -4.97 -9.25
C ASN A 361 -24.14 -6.07 -9.94
N ASN A 362 -23.05 -5.70 -10.63
CA ASN A 362 -22.16 -6.65 -11.35
C ASN A 362 -20.68 -6.50 -10.97
N LEU A 363 -20.38 -5.67 -9.96
CA LEU A 363 -19.02 -5.32 -9.56
C LEU A 363 -18.90 -5.41 -8.04
N LEU A 364 -17.95 -6.20 -7.56
CA LEU A 364 -17.52 -6.22 -6.17
C LEU A 364 -16.07 -5.73 -6.11
N VAL A 365 -15.81 -4.72 -5.29
CA VAL A 365 -14.47 -4.24 -4.97
C VAL A 365 -14.21 -4.50 -3.51
N LEU A 366 -13.18 -5.26 -3.19
CA LEU A 366 -12.67 -5.45 -1.84
C LEU A 366 -11.33 -4.77 -1.75
N PHE A 367 -11.16 -3.81 -0.84
CA PHE A 367 -10.01 -2.93 -0.84
C PHE A 367 -9.38 -2.82 0.54
N ASN A 368 -8.08 -3.07 0.64
CA ASN A 368 -7.32 -2.82 1.86
C ASN A 368 -6.69 -1.42 1.83
N THR A 369 -7.10 -0.57 2.77
CA THR A 369 -6.65 0.83 2.86
C THR A 369 -5.18 0.94 3.25
N SER A 370 -4.72 0.11 4.18
CA SER A 370 -3.33 0.14 4.71
C SER A 370 -2.25 -0.34 3.72
N LYS A 371 -2.63 -1.11 2.71
CA LYS A 371 -1.70 -1.63 1.68
C LYS A 371 -1.99 -1.07 0.30
N LEU A 372 -3.00 -0.19 0.18
CA LEU A 372 -3.52 0.34 -1.07
C LEU A 372 -3.70 -0.76 -2.14
N SER A 373 -4.15 -1.92 -1.69
CA SER A 373 -4.21 -3.15 -2.49
C SER A 373 -5.57 -3.81 -2.34
N GLY A 374 -6.12 -4.32 -3.43
CA GLY A 374 -7.47 -4.88 -3.40
C GLY A 374 -7.72 -5.93 -4.46
N MET A 375 -8.94 -6.46 -4.44
CA MET A 375 -9.45 -7.40 -5.40
C MET A 375 -10.72 -6.84 -6.04
N VAL A 376 -10.86 -7.04 -7.34
CA VAL A 376 -12.05 -6.68 -8.10
C VAL A 376 -12.63 -7.94 -8.71
N GLU A 377 -13.92 -8.13 -8.52
CA GLU A 377 -14.66 -9.27 -9.04
C GLU A 377 -15.83 -8.79 -9.90
N ILE A 378 -15.87 -9.24 -11.15
CA ILE A 378 -16.98 -8.99 -12.08
C ILE A 378 -17.83 -10.25 -12.13
N SER A 379 -19.12 -10.13 -11.87
CA SER A 379 -20.03 -11.27 -11.93
C SER A 379 -21.43 -10.83 -12.31
N ALA A 380 -22.08 -11.59 -13.20
CA ALA A 380 -23.45 -11.34 -13.65
C ALA A 380 -24.50 -11.50 -12.54
N ASP A 381 -24.13 -12.11 -11.40
CA ASP A 381 -25.05 -12.52 -10.33
C ASP A 381 -25.12 -11.54 -9.13
N ILE A 382 -24.36 -10.44 -9.07
CA ILE A 382 -24.09 -9.70 -7.80
C ILE A 382 -25.28 -8.87 -7.27
N GLY A 383 -26.35 -8.65 -8.04
CA GLY A 383 -27.59 -8.03 -7.52
C GLY A 383 -28.45 -8.86 -6.55
N GLY A 384 -28.00 -10.05 -6.15
CA GLY A 384 -28.64 -10.79 -5.06
C GLY A 384 -28.12 -10.26 -3.73
N GLY A 385 -29.03 -9.73 -2.90
CA GLY A 385 -28.76 -9.65 -1.48
C GLY A 385 -28.22 -11.01 -1.04
N THR A 386 -27.06 -11.01 -0.38
CA THR A 386 -26.60 -12.13 0.43
C THR A 386 -27.52 -12.22 1.64
N ASN A 387 -28.81 -12.41 1.41
CA ASN A 387 -29.65 -13.01 2.41
C ASN A 387 -29.25 -14.49 2.40
N ASN A 388 -28.13 -14.78 3.05
CA ASN A 388 -28.01 -16.02 3.82
C ASN A 388 -29.02 -15.90 4.97
N ALA A 389 -30.31 -15.80 4.64
CA ALA A 389 -31.34 -16.06 5.60
C ALA A 389 -31.11 -17.50 6.05
N PRO A 390 -31.08 -17.77 7.36
CA PRO A 390 -31.08 -19.14 7.83
C PRO A 390 -32.30 -19.85 7.21
N PRO A 391 -32.28 -21.18 7.02
CA PRO A 391 -33.53 -21.90 6.98
C PRO A 391 -34.20 -21.64 8.32
N THR A 392 -35.10 -20.65 8.38
CA THR A 392 -35.90 -20.39 9.56
C THR A 392 -36.66 -21.66 9.84
N SER A 393 -36.28 -22.29 10.96
CA SER A 393 -36.99 -23.30 11.72
C SER A 393 -38.48 -23.39 11.35
N SER A 394 -38.79 -24.27 10.42
CA SER A 394 -40.09 -24.91 10.29
C SER A 394 -39.82 -26.26 9.63
N PHE A 395 -40.14 -27.33 10.37
CA PHE A 395 -40.15 -28.69 9.85
C PHE A 395 -41.05 -28.72 8.61
N GLY A 396 -40.45 -28.70 7.43
CA GLY A 396 -41.11 -28.83 6.14
C GLY A 396 -40.09 -29.36 5.12
N PRO A 397 -40.50 -30.23 4.18
CA PRO A 397 -39.58 -30.81 3.22
C PRO A 397 -38.93 -29.69 2.38
N LEU A 398 -37.62 -29.76 2.24
CA LEU A 398 -36.81 -28.89 1.38
C LEU A 398 -37.51 -28.69 0.03
N SER A 399 -37.75 -27.43 -0.34
CA SER A 399 -38.05 -27.05 -1.72
C SER A 399 -36.93 -27.62 -2.62
N PRO A 400 -37.22 -28.40 -3.68
CA PRO A 400 -36.21 -29.15 -4.42
C PRO A 400 -35.25 -28.33 -5.32
N PHE A 401 -35.30 -26.99 -5.31
CA PHE A 401 -34.74 -26.21 -6.42
C PHE A 401 -33.71 -25.10 -6.07
N GLN A 402 -33.28 -24.94 -4.81
CA GLN A 402 -32.08 -24.14 -4.53
C GLN A 402 -30.81 -24.96 -4.84
N THR A 403 -30.16 -24.67 -5.97
CA THR A 403 -28.88 -25.30 -6.32
C THR A 403 -27.83 -24.99 -5.25
N ALA A 404 -27.38 -26.03 -4.53
CA ALA A 404 -26.30 -25.90 -3.56
C ALA A 404 -25.05 -25.33 -4.26
N LYS A 405 -24.34 -24.40 -3.62
CA LYS A 405 -23.14 -23.76 -4.18
C LYS A 405 -21.89 -24.31 -3.52
N CYS A 406 -20.80 -24.38 -4.27
CA CYS A 406 -19.49 -24.73 -3.73
C CYS A 406 -19.09 -23.76 -2.63
N ARG A 407 -18.70 -24.28 -1.46
CA ARG A 407 -18.34 -23.47 -0.29
C ARG A 407 -17.16 -22.51 -0.53
N PHE A 408 -16.29 -22.79 -1.50
CA PHE A 408 -15.11 -21.97 -1.80
C PHE A 408 -15.39 -20.98 -2.95
N CYS A 409 -15.64 -21.51 -4.15
CA CYS A 409 -15.74 -20.71 -5.38
C CYS A 409 -17.17 -20.25 -5.73
N LEU A 410 -18.18 -20.66 -4.95
CA LEU A 410 -19.62 -20.38 -5.17
C LEU A 410 -20.21 -20.85 -6.50
N THR A 411 -19.47 -21.64 -7.29
CA THR A 411 -20.03 -22.24 -8.49
C THR A 411 -21.17 -23.20 -8.09
N PRO A 412 -22.34 -23.16 -8.77
CA PRO A 412 -23.41 -24.12 -8.52
C PRO A 412 -22.93 -25.55 -8.66
N LEU A 413 -23.30 -26.40 -7.71
CA LEU A 413 -22.97 -27.81 -7.68
C LEU A 413 -23.92 -28.53 -8.64
N LYS A 414 -23.36 -29.42 -9.48
CA LYS A 414 -24.09 -30.05 -10.59
C LYS A 414 -24.55 -31.46 -10.25
N THR A 415 -23.84 -32.14 -9.35
CA THR A 415 -24.08 -33.54 -8.99
C THR A 415 -24.52 -33.67 -7.53
N GLU A 416 -25.27 -34.73 -7.19
CA GLU A 416 -25.66 -35.01 -5.81
C GLU A 416 -24.44 -35.26 -4.91
N SER A 417 -23.38 -35.89 -5.43
CA SER A 417 -22.11 -36.09 -4.73
C SER A 417 -21.42 -34.77 -4.38
N GLU A 418 -21.42 -33.80 -5.31
CA GLU A 418 -20.88 -32.47 -5.06
C GLU A 418 -21.68 -31.73 -3.99
N SER A 419 -23.01 -31.84 -4.02
CA SER A 419 -23.91 -31.26 -3.02
C SER A 419 -23.70 -31.84 -1.62
N LEU A 420 -23.45 -33.15 -1.51
CA LEU A 420 -23.19 -33.82 -0.23
C LEU A 420 -21.85 -33.36 0.40
N ILE A 421 -20.82 -33.20 -0.43
CA ILE A 421 -19.48 -32.76 0.01
C ILE A 421 -19.44 -31.23 0.18
N GLY A 422 -20.31 -30.50 -0.51
CA GLY A 422 -20.34 -29.03 -0.54
C GLY A 422 -19.22 -28.41 -1.39
N VAL A 423 -18.54 -29.20 -2.22
CA VAL A 423 -17.35 -28.80 -3.00
C VAL A 423 -17.52 -29.25 -4.45
N CYS A 424 -17.24 -28.37 -5.41
CA CYS A 424 -17.27 -28.70 -6.83
C CYS A 424 -16.04 -29.52 -7.28
N GLY A 425 -16.14 -30.24 -8.39
CA GLY A 425 -15.05 -31.07 -8.94
C GLY A 425 -13.82 -30.35 -9.51
N HIS A 426 -13.57 -29.09 -9.15
CA HIS A 426 -12.36 -28.37 -9.58
C HIS A 426 -11.17 -28.70 -8.67
N GLU A 427 -9.99 -28.91 -9.26
CA GLU A 427 -8.77 -29.32 -8.56
C GLU A 427 -8.38 -28.39 -7.41
N ASP A 428 -8.46 -27.07 -7.61
CA ASP A 428 -8.18 -26.08 -6.55
C ASP A 428 -9.11 -26.27 -5.34
N CYS A 429 -10.41 -26.45 -5.59
CA CYS A 429 -11.41 -26.61 -4.54
C CYS A 429 -11.26 -27.94 -3.80
N LEU A 430 -10.88 -29.01 -4.50
CA LEU A 430 -10.57 -30.32 -3.91
C LEU A 430 -9.29 -30.25 -3.05
N THR A 431 -8.28 -29.52 -3.51
CA THR A 431 -7.05 -29.28 -2.75
C THR A 431 -7.32 -28.49 -1.48
N LEU A 432 -8.18 -27.46 -1.55
CA LEU A 432 -8.62 -26.71 -0.37
C LEU A 432 -9.43 -27.58 0.60
N ALA A 433 -10.28 -28.48 0.08
CA ALA A 433 -11.07 -29.38 0.91
C ALA A 433 -10.20 -30.33 1.76
N SER A 434 -9.01 -30.71 1.28
CA SER A 434 -8.09 -31.60 2.00
C SER A 434 -7.59 -31.02 3.34
N ASP A 435 -7.59 -29.71 3.50
CA ASP A 435 -7.17 -29.00 4.72
C ASP A 435 -8.36 -28.39 5.48
N ALA A 436 -9.57 -28.48 4.93
CA ALA A 436 -10.76 -27.85 5.47
C ALA A 436 -11.46 -28.72 6.53
N CYS A 437 -12.11 -28.08 7.49
CA CYS A 437 -13.03 -28.78 8.38
C CYS A 437 -14.25 -29.29 7.59
N GLY A 438 -14.59 -30.58 7.75
CA GLY A 438 -15.77 -31.21 7.14
C GLY A 438 -17.05 -31.09 7.97
N LYS A 439 -17.01 -30.48 9.16
CA LYS A 439 -18.16 -30.36 10.06
C LYS A 439 -19.13 -29.27 9.60
N ILE A 440 -20.42 -29.49 9.82
CA ILE A 440 -21.48 -28.48 9.67
C ILE A 440 -21.75 -27.88 11.06
N LEU A 441 -21.78 -26.56 11.15
CA LEU A 441 -22.04 -25.82 12.39
C LEU A 441 -23.53 -25.83 12.75
N PRO A 442 -23.92 -25.52 14.00
CA PRO A 442 -25.32 -25.49 14.43
C PRO A 442 -26.21 -24.56 13.59
N CYS A 443 -25.63 -23.53 12.97
CA CYS A 443 -26.33 -22.62 12.06
C CYS A 443 -26.58 -23.18 10.65
N GLY A 444 -26.18 -24.42 10.36
CA GLY A 444 -26.35 -25.07 9.06
C GLY A 444 -25.24 -24.78 8.03
N HIS A 445 -24.28 -23.91 8.35
CA HIS A 445 -23.15 -23.61 7.48
C HIS A 445 -21.98 -24.59 7.69
N PHE A 446 -21.23 -24.88 6.62
CA PHE A 446 -19.95 -25.58 6.74
C PHE A 446 -18.96 -24.76 7.57
N CYS A 447 -18.24 -25.41 8.50
CA CYS A 447 -17.19 -24.77 9.26
C CYS A 447 -16.08 -24.30 8.33
N GLY A 448 -15.82 -23.00 8.24
CA GLY A 448 -14.75 -22.43 7.42
C GLY A 448 -13.33 -22.58 8.00
N GLY A 449 -13.19 -23.31 9.11
CA GLY A 449 -11.92 -23.64 9.75
C GLY A 449 -11.13 -24.74 9.04
N ILE A 450 -10.04 -25.17 9.67
CA ILE A 450 -9.18 -26.26 9.17
C ILE A 450 -9.57 -27.61 9.78
N LYS A 451 -9.10 -28.70 9.17
CA LYS A 451 -9.28 -30.05 9.74
C LYS A 451 -8.62 -30.17 11.11
N ASP A 452 -9.20 -31.03 11.95
CA ASP A 452 -8.65 -31.44 13.25
C ASP A 452 -8.45 -30.31 14.29
N GLU A 453 -9.14 -29.16 14.14
CA GLU A 453 -9.22 -28.18 15.22
C GLU A 453 -10.01 -28.75 16.42
N GLU A 454 -9.48 -28.54 17.63
CA GLU A 454 -10.16 -28.93 18.88
C GLU A 454 -11.53 -28.25 18.98
N THR A 455 -11.56 -26.95 18.70
CA THR A 455 -12.77 -26.13 18.61
C THR A 455 -12.94 -25.62 17.19
N CYS A 456 -14.05 -25.97 16.54
CA CYS A 456 -14.38 -25.45 15.23
C CYS A 456 -14.39 -23.91 15.22
N LEU A 457 -13.88 -23.33 14.14
CA LEU A 457 -13.99 -21.90 13.89
C LEU A 457 -15.46 -21.44 13.96
N PRO A 458 -15.79 -20.39 14.75
CA PRO A 458 -17.13 -19.81 14.76
C PRO A 458 -17.58 -19.38 13.36
N CYS A 459 -18.88 -19.49 13.09
CA CYS A 459 -19.41 -19.10 11.78
C CYS A 459 -19.19 -17.61 11.55
N PHE A 460 -18.46 -17.26 10.49
CA PHE A 460 -18.21 -15.90 10.02
C PHE A 460 -19.00 -15.57 8.74
N ILE A 461 -19.97 -16.44 8.40
CA ILE A 461 -20.98 -16.20 7.36
C ILE A 461 -22.25 -15.61 7.98
N CYS A 462 -22.57 -16.01 9.22
CA CYS A 462 -23.69 -15.44 9.97
C CYS A 462 -23.31 -14.03 10.45
N GLU A 463 -24.25 -13.10 10.36
CA GLU A 463 -24.07 -11.76 10.93
C GLU A 463 -23.88 -11.86 12.45
N ASN A 464 -22.75 -11.38 12.93
CA ASN A 464 -22.44 -11.27 14.35
C ASN A 464 -21.73 -9.93 14.59
N GLN A 465 -22.34 -9.07 15.39
CA GLN A 465 -21.84 -7.71 15.67
C GLN A 465 -20.47 -7.71 16.36
N ASP A 466 -20.09 -8.80 17.02
CA ASP A 466 -18.80 -8.91 17.73
C ASP A 466 -17.65 -9.43 16.84
N SER A 467 -17.92 -9.76 15.57
CA SER A 467 -16.91 -10.29 14.66
C SER A 467 -16.17 -9.17 13.93
N LYS A 468 -14.83 -9.16 14.03
CA LYS A 468 -13.97 -8.18 13.33
C LYS A 468 -13.97 -8.33 11.81
N GLN A 469 -14.23 -9.54 11.33
CA GLN A 469 -14.18 -9.92 9.92
C GLN A 469 -15.25 -10.97 9.60
N ASP A 470 -15.70 -11.00 8.35
CA ASP A 470 -16.68 -11.96 7.81
C ASP A 470 -16.15 -12.73 6.58
N ALA A 471 -16.99 -13.58 5.99
CA ALA A 471 -16.58 -14.47 4.90
C ALA A 471 -16.33 -13.78 3.55
N ASP A 472 -16.86 -12.57 3.37
CA ASP A 472 -16.71 -11.80 2.15
C ASP A 472 -15.57 -10.78 2.23
N ASP A 473 -14.92 -10.65 3.39
CA ASP A 473 -13.69 -9.85 3.53
C ASP A 473 -12.51 -10.42 2.75
N LEU A 474 -11.65 -9.53 2.25
CA LEU A 474 -10.44 -9.90 1.52
C LEU A 474 -9.37 -10.44 2.47
N CYS A 475 -8.74 -11.56 2.11
CA CYS A 475 -7.54 -11.99 2.81
C CYS A 475 -6.37 -11.06 2.47
N VAL A 476 -5.92 -10.27 3.44
CA VAL A 476 -4.90 -9.23 3.28
C VAL A 476 -3.46 -9.74 3.18
N ILE A 477 -3.29 -11.07 3.03
CA ILE A 477 -2.00 -11.70 2.74
C ILE A 477 -1.91 -12.01 1.24
N CYS A 478 -2.93 -12.67 0.68
CA CYS A 478 -2.92 -13.04 -0.73
C CYS A 478 -3.48 -11.95 -1.65
N PHE A 479 -4.46 -11.16 -1.18
CA PHE A 479 -5.22 -10.20 -2.00
C PHE A 479 -5.91 -10.81 -3.24
N THR A 480 -6.02 -12.15 -3.30
CA THR A 480 -6.54 -12.88 -4.48
C THR A 480 -7.90 -13.53 -4.24
N ASP A 481 -8.29 -13.72 -2.98
CA ASP A 481 -9.58 -14.31 -2.62
C ASP A 481 -10.09 -13.78 -1.28
N ARG A 482 -11.42 -13.86 -1.13
CA ARG A 482 -12.09 -13.57 0.13
C ARG A 482 -11.82 -14.66 1.17
N LEU A 483 -12.04 -14.38 2.45
CA LEU A 483 -11.81 -15.32 3.54
C LEU A 483 -12.62 -16.62 3.35
N GLY A 484 -13.90 -16.54 2.98
CA GLY A 484 -14.73 -17.72 2.69
C GLY A 484 -14.29 -18.55 1.49
N GLY A 485 -13.37 -18.04 0.66
CA GLY A 485 -12.82 -18.74 -0.51
C GLY A 485 -11.85 -19.87 -0.19
N ALA A 486 -11.38 -20.00 1.05
CA ALA A 486 -10.45 -21.05 1.47
C ALA A 486 -10.55 -21.32 3.00
N PRO A 487 -9.95 -22.41 3.51
CA PRO A 487 -9.91 -22.67 4.95
C PRO A 487 -9.15 -21.59 5.73
N CYS A 488 -9.76 -21.10 6.79
CA CYS A 488 -9.28 -20.01 7.62
C CYS A 488 -8.88 -20.47 9.01
N ILE A 489 -8.01 -19.67 9.66
CA ILE A 489 -7.71 -19.77 11.09
C ILE A 489 -7.99 -18.42 11.74
N LYS A 490 -8.38 -18.44 13.01
CA LYS A 490 -8.54 -17.24 13.85
C LYS A 490 -7.34 -17.11 14.76
N LEU A 491 -6.59 -16.03 14.60
CA LEU A 491 -5.47 -15.73 15.49
C LEU A 491 -5.99 -15.34 16.88
N THR A 492 -5.11 -15.39 17.88
CA THR A 492 -5.40 -14.94 19.26
C THR A 492 -5.88 -13.49 19.33
N CYS A 493 -5.42 -12.62 18.43
CA CYS A 493 -5.86 -11.22 18.33
C CYS A 493 -7.28 -11.04 17.74
N GLY A 494 -7.91 -12.14 17.31
CA GLY A 494 -9.27 -12.20 16.78
C GLY A 494 -9.38 -12.11 15.26
N HIS A 495 -8.30 -11.80 14.55
CA HIS A 495 -8.29 -11.67 13.09
C HIS A 495 -8.24 -13.02 12.37
N LEU A 496 -8.89 -13.07 11.20
CA LEU A 496 -9.04 -14.23 10.34
C LEU A 496 -8.15 -14.12 9.10
N PHE A 497 -7.48 -15.22 8.77
CA PHE A 497 -6.67 -15.35 7.56
C PHE A 497 -6.78 -16.76 7.00
N HIS A 498 -6.54 -16.93 5.70
CA HIS A 498 -6.38 -18.26 5.13
C HIS A 498 -5.19 -18.97 5.78
N PHE A 499 -5.37 -20.23 6.17
CA PHE A 499 -4.33 -21.03 6.82
C PHE A 499 -3.05 -21.13 5.97
N LYS A 500 -3.20 -21.42 4.66
CA LYS A 500 -2.06 -21.52 3.74
C LYS A 500 -1.31 -20.19 3.58
N CYS A 501 -2.01 -19.06 3.64
CA CYS A 501 -1.39 -17.75 3.53
C CYS A 501 -0.47 -17.47 4.72
N VAL A 502 -0.95 -17.68 5.95
CA VAL A 502 -0.13 -17.48 7.16
C VAL A 502 1.04 -18.46 7.18
N LYS A 503 0.79 -19.73 6.83
CA LYS A 503 1.84 -20.75 6.73
C LYS A 503 2.96 -20.35 5.78
N GLN A 504 2.62 -19.88 4.57
CA GLN A 504 3.61 -19.44 3.58
C GLN A 504 4.39 -18.21 4.02
N VAL A 505 3.75 -17.25 4.70
CA VAL A 505 4.46 -16.07 5.25
C VAL A 505 5.51 -16.50 6.28
N LEU A 506 5.15 -17.42 7.18
CA LEU A 506 6.08 -17.95 8.18
C LEU A 506 7.22 -18.79 7.57
N GLU A 507 6.95 -19.55 6.51
CA GLU A 507 7.94 -20.36 5.81
C GLU A 507 8.93 -19.50 4.99
N LYS A 508 8.44 -18.45 4.31
CA LYS A 508 9.26 -17.52 3.52
C LYS A 508 10.11 -16.58 4.37
N ARG A 509 9.69 -16.30 5.61
CA ARG A 509 10.41 -15.44 6.58
C ARG A 509 10.55 -13.99 6.11
N TRP A 510 11.78 -13.48 6.01
CA TRP A 510 12.10 -12.09 5.66
C TRP A 510 12.77 -11.99 4.28
N PRO A 511 12.59 -10.86 3.57
CA PRO A 511 13.33 -10.57 2.36
C PRO A 511 14.75 -10.09 2.68
N GLY A 512 15.73 -10.43 1.85
CA GLY A 512 17.11 -9.96 2.00
C GLY A 512 17.94 -10.73 3.03
N PRO A 513 19.19 -10.30 3.26
CA PRO A 513 20.11 -10.97 4.18
C PRO A 513 19.80 -10.66 5.66
N ARG A 514 19.30 -9.45 5.96
CA ARG A 514 18.97 -8.97 7.31
C ARG A 514 17.77 -9.74 7.87
N ILE A 515 17.96 -10.35 9.03
CA ILE A 515 16.88 -10.99 9.80
C ILE A 515 15.91 -9.92 10.30
N LEU A 516 14.65 -10.05 9.91
CA LEU A 516 13.54 -9.19 10.35
C LEU A 516 12.38 -10.07 10.82
N PHE A 517 11.71 -9.68 11.90
CA PHE A 517 10.64 -10.49 12.52
C PHE A 517 9.22 -9.94 12.28
N ARG A 518 9.06 -8.90 11.45
CA ARG A 518 7.76 -8.31 11.16
C ARG A 518 6.76 -9.32 10.58
N PHE A 519 7.23 -10.31 9.82
CA PHE A 519 6.39 -11.37 9.22
C PHE A 519 5.71 -12.29 10.25
N MET A 520 6.18 -12.29 11.52
CA MET A 520 5.55 -13.02 12.63
C MET A 520 4.42 -12.24 13.30
N HIS A 521 4.08 -11.05 12.80
CA HIS A 521 3.04 -10.20 13.35
C HIS A 521 1.82 -10.16 12.42
N CYS A 522 0.64 -10.02 13.02
CA CYS A 522 -0.64 -9.90 12.34
C CYS A 522 -0.60 -8.71 11.38
N PRO A 523 -0.88 -8.91 10.07
CA PRO A 523 -0.89 -7.83 9.08
C PRO A 523 -1.87 -6.69 9.38
N LEU A 524 -2.88 -6.91 10.23
CA LEU A 524 -3.93 -5.93 10.54
C LEU A 524 -3.64 -5.13 11.83
N CYS A 525 -3.22 -5.79 12.91
CA CYS A 525 -3.04 -5.14 14.22
C CYS A 525 -1.62 -5.22 14.80
N ASN A 526 -0.68 -5.82 14.07
CA ASN A 526 0.71 -6.00 14.48
C ASN A 526 0.91 -6.84 15.77
N ALA A 527 -0.12 -7.53 16.27
CA ALA A 527 0.02 -8.49 17.36
C ALA A 527 0.76 -9.77 16.90
N GLN A 528 1.48 -10.44 17.80
CA GLN A 528 2.18 -11.69 17.46
C GLN A 528 1.21 -12.77 16.95
N ILE A 529 1.56 -13.41 15.82
CA ILE A 529 0.80 -14.51 15.26
C ILE A 529 0.91 -15.72 16.20
N SER A 530 -0.23 -16.23 16.64
CA SER A 530 -0.30 -17.44 17.45
C SER A 530 -1.53 -18.25 17.09
N HIS A 531 -1.31 -19.54 16.84
CA HIS A 531 -2.35 -20.54 16.57
C HIS A 531 -1.77 -21.96 16.77
N PRO A 532 -2.51 -22.92 17.37
CA PRO A 532 -2.01 -24.28 17.61
C PRO A 532 -1.49 -24.99 16.35
N ALA A 533 -2.19 -24.83 15.22
CA ALA A 533 -1.78 -25.45 13.95
C ALA A 533 -0.47 -24.88 13.36
N LEU A 534 0.02 -23.74 13.88
CA LEU A 534 1.26 -23.09 13.43
C LEU A 534 2.43 -23.30 14.41
N THR A 535 2.20 -23.92 15.57
CA THR A 535 3.20 -24.06 16.64
C THR A 535 4.50 -24.71 16.17
N ALA A 536 4.43 -25.70 15.26
CA ALA A 536 5.62 -26.34 14.71
C ALA A 536 6.52 -25.38 13.90
N LEU A 537 5.93 -24.37 13.24
CA LEU A 537 6.65 -23.33 12.51
C LEU A 537 7.08 -22.17 13.41
N LEU A 538 6.25 -21.80 14.40
CA LEU A 538 6.52 -20.66 15.28
C LEU A 538 7.67 -20.93 16.26
N LYS A 539 7.73 -22.12 16.88
CA LYS A 539 8.77 -22.47 17.87
C LYS A 539 10.21 -22.18 17.41
N PRO A 540 10.69 -22.63 16.24
CA PRO A 540 12.05 -22.33 15.80
C PRO A 540 12.26 -20.83 15.49
N LEU A 541 11.21 -20.12 15.05
CA LEU A 541 11.29 -18.69 14.77
C LEU A 541 11.35 -17.85 16.06
N GLU A 542 10.60 -18.24 17.09
CA GLU A 542 10.65 -17.64 18.43
C GLU A 542 12.02 -17.85 19.07
N SER A 543 12.59 -19.05 18.92
CA SER A 543 13.95 -19.35 19.37
C SER A 543 14.99 -18.46 18.68
N LEU A 544 14.85 -18.23 17.37
CA LEU A 544 15.71 -17.32 16.62
C LEU A 544 15.53 -15.85 17.04
N LEU A 545 14.29 -15.41 17.26
CA LEU A 545 13.99 -14.06 17.76
C LEU A 545 14.66 -13.81 19.12
N GLN A 546 14.58 -14.79 20.02
CA GLN A 546 15.23 -14.71 21.32
C GLN A 546 16.76 -14.66 21.19
N ASP A 547 17.37 -15.56 20.41
CA ASP A 547 18.82 -15.58 20.16
C ASP A 547 19.33 -14.24 19.61
N VAL A 548 18.64 -13.68 18.61
CA VAL A 548 19.03 -12.39 18.01
C VAL A 548 18.83 -11.24 18.99
N SER A 549 17.74 -11.22 19.75
CA SER A 549 17.46 -10.17 20.75
C SER A 549 18.49 -10.15 21.87
N GLU A 550 18.88 -11.32 22.38
CA GLU A 550 19.91 -11.45 23.41
C GLU A 550 21.28 -11.00 22.90
N LYS A 551 21.68 -11.42 21.69
CA LYS A 551 22.93 -10.96 21.05
C LYS A 551 22.94 -9.46 20.79
N ALA A 552 21.84 -8.90 20.28
CA ALA A 552 21.71 -7.47 20.02
C ALA A 552 21.87 -6.66 21.30
N LYS A 553 21.21 -7.06 22.39
CA LYS A 553 21.35 -6.43 23.69
C LYS A 553 22.78 -6.51 24.23
N LEU A 554 23.41 -7.69 24.21
CA LEU A 554 24.80 -7.85 24.65
C LEU A 554 25.76 -6.97 23.84
N ARG A 555 25.52 -6.82 22.53
CA ARG A 555 26.32 -5.92 21.69
C ARG A 555 26.13 -4.45 22.07
N LEU A 556 24.91 -4.05 22.37
CA LEU A 556 24.59 -2.70 22.84
C LEU A 556 25.29 -2.36 24.16
N GLU A 557 25.36 -3.34 25.07
CA GLU A 557 26.10 -3.26 26.34
C GLU A 557 27.60 -3.09 26.10
N TYR A 558 28.17 -3.91 25.21
CA TYR A 558 29.58 -3.86 24.84
C TYR A 558 29.97 -2.52 24.20
N ASP A 559 29.12 -1.98 23.32
CA ASP A 559 29.33 -0.68 22.68
C ASP A 559 29.10 0.52 23.65
N GLY A 560 28.67 0.26 24.90
CA GLY A 560 28.49 1.28 25.93
C GLY A 560 27.26 2.18 25.71
N LEU A 561 26.29 1.74 24.90
CA LEU A 561 25.17 2.57 24.44
C LEU A 561 23.88 2.44 25.27
N LEU A 562 23.90 1.66 26.36
CA LEU A 562 22.75 1.52 27.26
C LEU A 562 22.26 2.86 27.84
N ASN A 563 23.18 3.80 28.06
CA ASN A 563 22.89 5.12 28.63
C ASN A 563 22.75 6.21 27.54
N SER A 564 22.53 5.81 26.28
CA SER A 564 22.38 6.77 25.20
C SER A 564 21.06 7.56 25.32
N PRO A 565 20.99 8.80 24.78
CA PRO A 565 19.76 9.60 24.79
C PRO A 565 18.54 8.88 24.17
N ALA A 566 18.77 7.95 23.25
CA ALA A 566 17.71 7.14 22.64
C ALA A 566 17.00 6.21 23.63
N ILE A 567 17.65 5.83 24.73
CA ILE A 567 17.08 4.93 25.76
C ILE A 567 16.68 5.70 27.01
N THR A 568 17.40 6.78 27.33
CA THR A 568 17.19 7.55 28.56
C THR A 568 16.22 8.72 28.41
N SER A 569 15.98 9.23 27.19
CA SER A 569 15.07 10.36 26.96
C SER A 569 13.62 9.91 26.88
N GLU A 570 12.74 10.52 27.66
CA GLU A 570 11.28 10.26 27.66
C GLU A 570 10.62 10.57 26.30
N THR A 571 11.23 11.43 25.50
CA THR A 571 10.75 11.79 24.15
C THR A 571 11.14 10.78 23.08
N SER A 572 11.96 9.78 23.41
CA SER A 572 12.41 8.77 22.44
C SER A 572 11.44 7.60 22.33
N GLU A 573 11.27 7.07 21.11
CA GLU A 573 10.50 5.86 20.84
C GLU A 573 11.00 4.63 21.61
N PHE A 574 12.30 4.61 21.95
CA PHE A 574 12.95 3.49 22.64
C PHE A 574 13.20 3.75 24.12
N TYR A 575 12.47 4.71 24.72
CA TYR A 575 12.59 5.00 26.15
C TYR A 575 12.42 3.73 27.00
N GLN A 576 13.44 3.43 27.83
CA GLN A 576 13.52 2.22 28.65
C GLN A 576 13.39 0.89 27.87
N ASN A 577 13.61 0.89 26.56
CA ASN A 577 13.52 -0.31 25.71
C ASN A 577 14.83 -0.56 24.92
N PRO A 578 15.90 -1.01 25.60
CA PRO A 578 17.21 -1.21 24.97
C PRO A 578 17.22 -2.32 23.92
N VAL A 579 16.35 -3.33 24.05
CA VAL A 579 16.30 -4.46 23.12
C VAL A 579 15.78 -4.01 21.76
N THR A 580 14.66 -3.28 21.72
CA THR A 580 14.11 -2.77 20.47
C THR A 580 15.08 -1.81 19.79
N PHE A 581 15.73 -0.92 20.56
CA PHE A 581 16.78 -0.04 20.03
C PHE A 581 17.94 -0.83 19.41
N ALA A 582 18.41 -1.88 20.08
CA ALA A 582 19.49 -2.73 19.57
C ALA A 582 19.08 -3.49 18.29
N MET A 583 17.86 -4.00 18.22
CA MET A 583 17.32 -4.72 17.06
C MET A 583 17.16 -3.81 15.83
N GLU A 584 16.86 -2.53 16.03
CA GLU A 584 16.78 -1.54 14.96
C GLU A 584 18.18 -1.09 14.50
N ARG A 585 19.09 -0.88 15.46
CA ARG A 585 20.46 -0.40 15.21
C ARG A 585 21.35 -1.43 14.53
N TYR A 586 21.24 -2.71 14.90
CA TYR A 586 22.17 -3.75 14.46
C TYR A 586 21.55 -4.67 13.41
N VAL A 587 22.37 -5.06 12.45
CA VAL A 587 22.01 -6.05 11.43
C VAL A 587 22.46 -7.42 11.91
N TYR A 588 21.56 -8.39 11.93
CA TYR A 588 21.88 -9.80 12.11
C TYR A 588 21.51 -10.58 10.86
N VAL A 589 22.31 -11.59 10.52
CA VAL A 589 22.06 -12.47 9.36
C VAL A 589 22.25 -13.94 9.73
N LEU A 590 21.72 -14.86 8.92
CA LEU A 590 21.96 -16.29 9.09
C LEU A 590 23.20 -16.73 8.33
N CYS A 591 24.09 -17.46 9.00
CA CYS A 591 25.23 -18.08 8.33
C CYS A 591 24.79 -19.24 7.44
N SER A 592 25.23 -19.25 6.18
CA SER A 592 24.90 -20.29 5.20
C SER A 592 25.41 -21.68 5.56
N LYS A 593 26.54 -21.78 6.29
CA LYS A 593 27.13 -23.07 6.71
C LYS A 593 26.53 -23.64 7.99
N CYS A 594 26.46 -22.85 9.06
CA CYS A 594 26.04 -23.35 10.38
C CYS A 594 24.60 -22.99 10.77
N GLY A 595 23.92 -22.13 10.00
CA GLY A 595 22.55 -21.70 10.27
C GLY A 595 22.37 -20.79 11.50
N LYS A 596 23.46 -20.39 12.18
CA LYS A 596 23.40 -19.52 13.36
C LYS A 596 23.35 -18.05 12.96
N ALA A 597 22.61 -17.24 13.74
CA ALA A 597 22.60 -15.80 13.59
C ALA A 597 23.93 -15.17 14.05
N TYR A 598 24.47 -14.24 13.27
CA TYR A 598 25.66 -13.48 13.63
C TYR A 598 25.51 -11.99 13.28
N PHE A 599 26.30 -11.17 13.97
CA PHE A 599 26.33 -9.72 13.80
C PHE A 599 26.89 -9.34 12.43
N GLY A 600 26.14 -8.55 11.66
CA GLY A 600 26.44 -8.12 10.29
C GLY A 600 26.84 -6.65 10.12
N GLY A 601 26.94 -5.90 11.23
CA GLY A 601 27.23 -4.47 11.22
C GLY A 601 26.08 -3.61 11.76
N GLU A 602 26.26 -2.29 11.73
CA GLU A 602 25.18 -1.33 12.03
C GLU A 602 24.29 -1.10 10.80
N ALA A 603 22.98 -0.93 11.01
CA ALA A 603 21.99 -0.73 9.97
C ALA A 603 22.26 0.52 9.11
N SER A 604 22.73 1.60 9.73
CA SER A 604 23.10 2.86 9.07
C SER A 604 24.15 2.69 7.96
N CYS A 605 25.04 1.70 8.09
CA CYS A 605 26.05 1.41 7.06
C CYS A 605 25.41 0.71 5.85
N GLN A 606 24.36 -0.09 6.08
CA GLN A 606 23.72 -0.96 5.10
C GLN A 606 22.70 -0.22 4.21
N GLU A 607 22.02 0.80 4.74
CA GLU A 607 21.01 1.60 4.03
C GLU A 607 21.50 2.16 2.68
N ALA A 608 22.80 2.48 2.58
CA ALA A 608 23.42 2.99 1.34
C ALA A 608 23.52 1.96 0.20
N LEU A 609 23.32 0.65 0.47
CA LEU A 609 23.49 -0.47 -0.48
C LEU A 609 22.25 -1.38 -0.60
N GLU A 610 21.21 -1.17 0.21
CA GLU A 610 19.98 -1.99 0.27
C GLU A 610 19.11 -1.98 -1.01
N SER A 611 19.47 -1.21 -2.04
CA SER A 611 18.77 -1.21 -3.33
C SER A 611 19.00 -2.46 -4.19
N SER A 612 19.74 -3.47 -3.71
CA SER A 612 20.00 -4.71 -4.44
C SER A 612 19.41 -5.94 -3.74
N THR A 613 18.25 -6.40 -4.21
CA THR A 613 17.61 -7.67 -3.82
C THR A 613 18.40 -8.92 -4.19
N ASN A 614 19.49 -8.76 -4.95
CA ASN A 614 20.35 -9.83 -5.43
C ASN A 614 21.61 -9.91 -4.54
N PHE A 615 21.51 -10.64 -3.43
CA PHE A 615 22.67 -11.04 -2.63
C PHE A 615 22.90 -12.55 -2.80
N ASN A 616 24.15 -12.99 -2.75
CA ASN A 616 24.48 -14.42 -2.76
C ASN A 616 24.44 -14.97 -1.32
N PRO A 617 23.49 -15.87 -0.96
CA PRO A 617 23.43 -16.43 0.38
C PRO A 617 24.71 -17.17 0.79
N GLU A 618 25.46 -17.73 -0.15
CA GLU A 618 26.70 -18.46 0.13
C GLU A 618 27.81 -17.58 0.72
N GLU A 619 27.79 -16.28 0.45
CA GLU A 619 28.74 -15.31 0.98
C GLU A 619 28.45 -14.89 2.44
N LEU A 620 27.26 -15.23 2.97
CA LEU A 620 26.89 -14.95 4.36
C LEU A 620 27.51 -15.98 5.30
N LEU A 621 28.76 -15.72 5.68
CA LEU A 621 29.52 -16.58 6.59
C LEU A 621 29.81 -15.83 7.88
N CYS A 622 29.47 -16.45 9.02
CA CYS A 622 29.90 -15.92 10.31
C CYS A 622 31.42 -16.05 10.46
N GLY A 623 32.01 -15.30 11.39
CA GLY A 623 33.44 -15.39 11.70
C GLY A 623 33.96 -16.79 12.09
N GLY A 624 33.07 -17.71 12.49
CA GLY A 624 33.43 -19.11 12.74
C GLY A 624 33.29 -20.03 11.51
N CYS A 625 32.79 -19.54 10.39
CA CYS A 625 32.52 -20.31 9.16
C CYS A 625 33.19 -19.69 7.93
N SER A 626 33.58 -18.42 7.99
CA SER A 626 34.48 -17.74 7.06
C SER A 626 35.87 -18.32 7.20
N ASP A 627 36.13 -19.28 6.32
CA ASP A 627 37.39 -19.96 6.05
C ASP A 627 38.35 -20.19 7.24
N ILE A 628 38.03 -21.21 8.03
CA ILE A 628 38.98 -21.85 8.98
C ILE A 628 40.05 -22.67 8.22
N ALA A 629 39.92 -22.88 6.90
CA ALA A 629 40.89 -23.72 6.17
C ALA A 629 42.28 -23.08 6.06
N GLY A 630 42.39 -21.75 6.19
CA GLY A 630 43.67 -21.03 6.17
C GLY A 630 44.21 -20.60 7.55
N ALA A 631 43.35 -20.44 8.56
CA ALA A 631 43.72 -19.94 9.88
C ALA A 631 43.47 -20.99 10.97
N GLU A 632 44.54 -21.48 11.58
CA GLU A 632 44.46 -22.36 12.75
C GLU A 632 43.74 -21.64 13.89
N ILE A 633 42.62 -22.21 14.35
CA ILE A 633 41.99 -21.80 15.61
C ILE A 633 43.05 -21.99 16.70
N CYS A 634 43.38 -20.92 17.41
CA CYS A 634 44.44 -20.97 18.39
C CYS A 634 44.05 -21.93 19.52
N GLY A 635 44.81 -23.00 19.72
CA GLY A 635 44.56 -23.94 20.82
C GLY A 635 44.59 -23.32 22.22
N ARG A 636 45.11 -22.10 22.37
CA ARG A 636 45.12 -21.33 23.63
C ARG A 636 44.03 -20.27 23.75
N HIS A 637 43.61 -19.66 22.64
CA HIS A 637 42.78 -18.45 22.65
C HIS A 637 41.50 -18.58 21.80
N GLY A 638 41.22 -19.77 21.27
CA GLY A 638 40.02 -20.07 20.49
C GLY A 638 39.83 -19.10 19.31
N VAL A 639 38.59 -18.62 19.17
CA VAL A 639 38.16 -17.66 18.14
C VAL A 639 38.00 -16.23 18.67
N GLU A 640 38.21 -15.99 19.97
CA GLU A 640 37.95 -14.70 20.61
C GLU A 640 38.85 -13.57 20.11
N TYR A 641 40.09 -13.91 19.74
CA TYR A 641 41.09 -12.98 19.22
C TYR A 641 41.36 -13.20 17.73
N LEU A 642 40.37 -13.74 17.01
CA LEU A 642 40.48 -13.96 15.57
C LEU A 642 40.38 -12.61 14.86
N GLU A 643 41.46 -12.24 14.18
CA GLU A 643 41.48 -11.02 13.37
C GLU A 643 41.23 -11.35 11.90
N TYR A 644 40.66 -10.38 11.19
CA TYR A 644 40.39 -10.47 9.76
C TYR A 644 41.21 -9.45 9.00
N LYS A 645 41.57 -9.80 7.77
CA LYS A 645 42.12 -8.87 6.79
C LYS A 645 40.98 -8.05 6.19
N CYS A 646 41.23 -6.77 5.91
CA CYS A 646 40.32 -5.98 5.08
C CYS A 646 40.19 -6.57 3.67
N ARG A 647 38.98 -6.77 3.17
CA ARG A 647 38.72 -7.28 1.81
C ARG A 647 39.46 -6.49 0.73
N PHE A 648 39.53 -5.17 0.90
CA PHE A 648 40.01 -4.22 -0.11
C PHE A 648 41.47 -3.76 0.08
N CYS A 649 42.17 -4.20 1.12
CA CYS A 649 43.59 -3.85 1.30
C CYS A 649 44.34 -4.82 2.22
N CYS A 650 45.66 -4.66 2.32
CA CYS A 650 46.54 -5.38 3.23
C CYS A 650 46.60 -4.68 4.60
N SER A 651 45.45 -4.51 5.26
CA SER A 651 45.36 -3.99 6.63
C SER A 651 44.45 -4.88 7.47
N VAL A 652 44.64 -4.86 8.80
CA VAL A 652 43.73 -5.52 9.74
C VAL A 652 42.37 -4.81 9.68
N ALA A 653 41.30 -5.58 9.64
CA ALA A 653 39.95 -5.06 9.65
C ALA A 653 39.57 -4.56 11.04
N VAL A 654 38.83 -3.46 11.06
CA VAL A 654 38.27 -2.84 12.26
C VAL A 654 36.74 -2.87 12.21
N TYR A 655 36.17 -2.84 11.01
CA TYR A 655 34.74 -2.87 10.76
C TYR A 655 34.33 -4.17 10.06
N PHE A 656 33.14 -4.65 10.37
CA PHE A 656 32.47 -5.71 9.66
C PHE A 656 31.09 -5.22 9.27
N CYS A 657 30.86 -5.10 7.97
CA CYS A 657 29.66 -4.47 7.40
C CYS A 657 29.09 -5.33 6.27
N PHE A 658 27.83 -5.06 5.92
CA PHE A 658 27.12 -5.76 4.84
C PHE A 658 27.00 -7.26 5.09
N ALA A 659 27.13 -7.68 6.34
CA ALA A 659 27.10 -9.05 6.79
C ALA A 659 28.11 -10.03 6.17
N SER A 660 29.00 -9.56 5.29
CA SER A 660 29.97 -10.43 4.61
C SER A 660 31.36 -9.82 4.49
N THR A 661 31.53 -8.51 4.75
CA THR A 661 32.72 -7.79 4.32
C THR A 661 33.46 -7.11 5.47
N HIS A 662 34.74 -7.44 5.61
CA HIS A 662 35.63 -6.81 6.58
C HIS A 662 36.36 -5.58 6.00
N PHE A 663 36.38 -4.47 6.73
CA PHE A 663 37.02 -3.21 6.34
C PHE A 663 38.02 -2.70 7.37
N CYS A 664 39.14 -2.15 6.92
CA CYS A 664 39.92 -1.21 7.73
C CYS A 664 39.22 0.17 7.73
N ALA A 665 39.61 1.08 8.62
CA ALA A 665 38.99 2.40 8.71
C ALA A 665 39.07 3.21 7.40
N GLY A 666 40.21 3.14 6.69
CA GLY A 666 40.39 3.87 5.44
C GLY A 666 39.51 3.37 4.30
N CYS A 667 39.30 2.05 4.19
CA CYS A 667 38.38 1.47 3.20
C CYS A 667 36.92 1.62 3.61
N HIS A 668 36.62 1.55 4.90
CA HIS A 668 35.26 1.79 5.40
C HIS A 668 34.80 3.22 5.07
N ALA A 669 35.66 4.23 5.14
CA ALA A 669 35.30 5.60 4.76
C ALA A 669 35.01 5.79 3.25
N ASP A 670 35.41 4.84 2.38
CA ASP A 670 35.29 4.91 0.92
C ASP A 670 34.47 3.72 0.36
N PHE A 671 33.65 3.08 1.21
CA PHE A 671 32.99 1.81 0.87
C PHE A 671 32.05 1.92 -0.34
N GLN A 672 31.41 3.07 -0.53
CA GLN A 672 30.47 3.32 -1.64
C GLN A 672 31.13 3.16 -3.00
N ARG A 673 32.40 3.55 -3.12
CA ARG A 673 33.20 3.37 -4.35
C ARG A 673 33.76 1.96 -4.47
N LEU A 674 34.20 1.38 -3.35
CA LEU A 674 34.92 0.11 -3.33
C LEU A 674 34.02 -1.12 -3.53
N MET A 675 32.83 -1.12 -2.93
CA MET A 675 31.89 -2.26 -2.99
C MET A 675 31.44 -2.64 -4.41
N PRO A 676 31.14 -1.68 -5.32
CA PRO A 676 30.75 -2.00 -6.69
C PRO A 676 31.91 -2.43 -7.61
N MET A 677 33.17 -2.36 -7.15
CA MET A 677 34.31 -2.70 -8.01
C MET A 677 34.37 -4.21 -8.32
N PRO A 678 34.49 -4.60 -9.60
CA PRO A 678 34.72 -6.00 -9.97
C PRO A 678 36.00 -6.54 -9.35
N LYS A 679 35.99 -7.78 -8.83
CA LYS A 679 37.19 -8.40 -8.23
C LYS A 679 38.42 -8.37 -9.14
N ALA A 680 38.22 -8.52 -10.46
CA ALA A 680 39.30 -8.51 -11.45
C ALA A 680 40.02 -7.15 -11.60
N SER A 681 39.40 -6.04 -11.19
CA SER A 681 40.00 -4.69 -11.27
C SER A 681 40.67 -4.26 -9.97
N LEU A 682 40.66 -5.10 -8.93
CA LEU A 682 41.30 -4.79 -7.66
C LEU A 682 42.82 -4.98 -7.76
N PRO A 683 43.62 -4.10 -7.11
CA PRO A 683 45.07 -4.19 -7.12
C PRO A 683 45.57 -5.46 -6.42
N GLN A 684 46.73 -5.94 -6.87
CA GLN A 684 47.41 -7.09 -6.27
C GLN A 684 48.30 -6.64 -5.10
N CYS A 685 48.54 -7.55 -4.15
CA CYS A 685 49.39 -7.31 -3.00
C CYS A 685 50.78 -6.77 -3.43
N PRO A 686 51.34 -5.73 -2.77
CA PRO A 686 50.85 -5.05 -1.56
C PRO A 686 49.87 -3.89 -1.82
N VAL A 687 48.74 -3.91 -1.10
CA VAL A 687 47.65 -2.92 -1.26
C VAL A 687 47.43 -2.13 0.04
N GLY A 688 47.46 -0.81 -0.05
CA GLY A 688 47.12 0.12 1.04
C GLY A 688 45.63 0.44 1.09
N PRO A 689 45.18 1.19 2.12
CA PRO A 689 43.77 1.58 2.25
C PRO A 689 43.23 2.30 0.99
N ARG A 690 41.92 2.19 0.74
CA ARG A 690 41.22 2.73 -0.45
C ARG A 690 41.66 2.13 -1.79
N CYS A 691 42.12 0.87 -1.78
CA CYS A 691 42.70 0.18 -2.93
C CYS A 691 43.87 0.95 -3.56
N SER A 692 44.75 1.52 -2.72
CA SER A 692 45.98 2.16 -3.18
C SER A 692 47.07 1.11 -3.42
N GLN A 693 47.69 1.09 -4.59
CA GLN A 693 48.84 0.21 -4.84
C GLN A 693 50.05 0.75 -4.05
N LEU A 694 50.69 -0.09 -3.25
CA LEU A 694 51.91 0.27 -2.53
C LEU A 694 53.15 -0.07 -3.36
N GLU A 695 54.23 0.65 -3.11
CA GLU A 695 55.54 0.37 -3.70
C GLU A 695 56.24 -0.78 -2.94
N GLY A 696 56.84 -1.72 -3.68
CA GLY A 696 57.55 -2.89 -3.13
C GLY A 696 56.80 -4.21 -3.33
N GLU A 697 57.44 -5.33 -2.96
CA GLU A 697 56.90 -6.70 -3.09
C GLU A 697 56.43 -7.30 -1.75
N GLU A 698 56.76 -6.67 -0.62
CA GLU A 698 56.43 -7.20 0.71
C GLU A 698 55.03 -6.77 1.18
N CYS A 699 54.23 -7.74 1.61
CA CYS A 699 52.91 -7.48 2.18
C CYS A 699 53.02 -6.78 3.56
N PRO A 700 52.29 -5.68 3.81
CA PRO A 700 52.25 -5.02 5.12
C PRO A 700 51.81 -5.94 6.28
N LEU A 701 51.00 -6.96 5.99
CA LEU A 701 50.54 -7.95 6.97
C LEU A 701 51.53 -9.10 7.19
N LYS A 702 52.61 -9.17 6.39
CA LYS A 702 53.66 -10.21 6.44
C LYS A 702 53.11 -11.66 6.43
N VAL A 703 51.97 -11.87 5.79
CA VAL A 703 51.27 -13.16 5.69
C VAL A 703 50.84 -13.38 4.24
N LYS A 704 50.93 -14.63 3.76
CA LYS A 704 50.36 -15.04 2.47
C LYS A 704 48.84 -15.10 2.60
N HIS A 705 48.14 -14.38 1.74
CA HIS A 705 46.68 -14.26 1.75
C HIS A 705 46.14 -14.33 0.31
N PRO A 706 44.86 -14.65 0.11
CA PRO A 706 44.22 -14.63 -1.20
C PRO A 706 44.25 -13.22 -1.83
N PRO A 707 43.97 -13.11 -3.14
CA PRO A 707 43.91 -11.82 -3.83
C PRO A 707 42.96 -10.81 -3.17
N THR A 708 43.23 -9.53 -3.38
CA THR A 708 42.35 -8.44 -2.91
C THR A 708 40.94 -8.63 -3.48
N GLY A 709 39.91 -8.47 -2.64
CA GLY A 709 38.52 -8.76 -2.99
C GLY A 709 37.95 -10.01 -2.34
N GLU A 710 38.78 -10.79 -1.64
CA GLU A 710 38.41 -11.99 -0.90
C GLU A 710 38.60 -11.80 0.61
N GLU A 711 37.68 -12.40 1.38
CA GLU A 711 37.73 -12.42 2.84
C GLU A 711 38.85 -13.36 3.31
N PHE A 712 39.58 -12.95 4.35
CA PHE A 712 40.69 -13.76 4.87
C PHE A 712 40.86 -13.56 6.37
N SER A 713 40.87 -14.67 7.10
CA SER A 713 41.17 -14.70 8.53
C SER A 713 42.68 -14.68 8.73
N LEU A 714 43.17 -13.77 9.57
CA LEU A 714 44.60 -13.62 9.89
C LEU A 714 45.04 -14.49 11.08
N GLY A 715 44.14 -15.30 11.63
CA GLY A 715 44.37 -16.08 12.84
C GLY A 715 44.34 -15.24 14.12
N CYS A 716 44.86 -15.81 15.21
CA CYS A 716 44.87 -15.14 16.52
C CYS A 716 45.81 -13.94 16.53
N GLY A 717 45.26 -12.73 16.70
CA GLY A 717 45.99 -11.46 16.75
C GLY A 717 47.07 -11.43 17.83
N ILE A 718 46.79 -11.99 19.01
CA ILE A 718 47.76 -12.10 20.12
C ILE A 718 48.98 -12.92 19.69
N CYS A 719 48.76 -14.12 19.15
CA CYS A 719 49.85 -14.99 18.72
C CYS A 719 50.63 -14.40 17.54
N ARG A 720 49.97 -13.65 16.65
CA ARG A 720 50.61 -12.97 15.52
C ARG A 720 51.51 -11.83 16.00
N ASN A 721 51.06 -11.03 16.96
CA ASN A 721 51.84 -9.94 17.53
C ASN A 721 53.02 -10.45 18.37
N ILE A 722 52.88 -11.58 19.08
CA ILE A 722 53.98 -12.19 19.84
C ILE A 722 55.08 -12.75 18.91
N ARG A 723 54.74 -13.25 17.71
CA ARG A 723 55.73 -13.72 16.72
C ARG A 723 56.52 -12.58 16.06
N THR A 724 56.04 -11.34 16.18
CA THR A 724 56.70 -10.14 15.65
C THR A 724 57.58 -9.41 16.68
N PHE A 725 57.51 -9.79 17.95
CA PHE A 725 58.51 -9.46 18.98
C PHE A 725 59.56 -10.56 19.04
#